data_AF-A0A942Z4F9-F1
#
_entry.id   AF-A0A942Z4F9-F1
#
_cell.length_a   1.000
_cell.length_b   1.000
_cell.length_c   1.000
_cell.angle_alpha   90.00
_cell.angle_beta   90.00
_cell.angle_gamma   90.00
#
_symmetry.space_group_name_H-M   'P 1'
#
loop_
_entity.id
_entity.type
_entity.pdbx_description
1 polymer ?
#
loop_
_entity_poly.entity_id
_entity_poly.type
_entity_poly.pdbx_seq_one_letter_code
_entity_poly.pdbx_strand_id
1 'polypeptide(L)'
;MYKRIIMAVSIALFTLLALLAAIITDLNDRDFPQSIGSKSRLNISFKESGFSINEALLKLEELDTRLELGLVKIAPDLANDGDGKIFAVLNDKELPSKFTWFSGNETGKIVGKDRLSNSYPDGLYLVTGNNANLDDFEEILKGAGMEVGRWDVSLMDSLVFVVFERGFTTVILASLALISSLALFWLSVRARGRALQVLGGSSTMRIQMRDLTEFGGALLVSAGTVAMVAAIYVGVFHGWMYISTFLKVLISLQVVVIAISMLAALIMSASSWPSAIMLATRQPAVKSLRSVAIVIQALTFVLVVATSAPAWSAYKQSSAKATEIAQWKRLADQVSIVFATDIDELDRMELLIGEMVRDAESIEAVALSYTYTKEMWPTADFDKYSAISFVNQRWLDLVTMGTKKPVLVPVSHNKISEGLIHEIQEEIDILSREMHSGNLFEHLQFLQPVEGSRLPVAQGGGGEHLHFGDDILLAVVPSPYETFKDSTLTSMISSNNIVFTGVTATQQLLEQHSLDVQALRDHGINGELKVVYIAEEGILQAQFAAYFVWLQNLSLIALVIAFSVATAISGLITATLQAKRDFPLRLAGRSWMRILQSRVAKELLVGIVIVVIVVMLQRPHAIGIVLLTAAYGLLIVPLSHLLAVRWCFNGVSKRRI
;
A
#
# COMPACT_ATOMS: atom_id res chain seq x y z
N MET A 1 -28.33 -11.65 26.69
CA MET A 1 -26.86 -11.78 26.76
C MET A 1 -26.26 -12.09 25.38
N TYR A 2 -26.58 -13.21 24.74
CA TYR A 2 -25.99 -13.61 23.45
C TYR A 2 -26.22 -12.62 22.29
N LYS A 3 -27.41 -12.01 22.19
CA LYS A 3 -27.67 -10.92 21.23
C LYS A 3 -26.73 -9.72 21.41
N ARG A 4 -26.33 -9.41 22.65
CA ARG A 4 -25.40 -8.30 22.94
C ARG A 4 -23.97 -8.63 22.51
N ILE A 5 -23.54 -9.89 22.66
CA ILE A 5 -22.23 -10.35 22.19
C ILE A 5 -22.17 -10.26 20.66
N ILE A 6 -23.21 -10.74 19.98
CA ILE A 6 -23.28 -10.65 18.51
C ILE A 6 -23.25 -9.20 18.06
N MET A 7 -24.08 -8.35 18.65
CA MET A 7 -24.11 -6.93 18.33
C MET A 7 -22.75 -6.25 18.56
N ALA A 8 -22.06 -6.54 19.67
CA ALA A 8 -20.73 -5.98 19.94
C ALA A 8 -19.68 -6.41 18.90
N VAL A 9 -19.65 -7.70 18.54
CA VAL A 9 -18.71 -8.23 17.53
C VAL A 9 -19.09 -7.73 16.11
N SER A 10 -20.38 -7.62 15.81
CA SER A 10 -20.87 -7.03 14.56
C SER A 10 -20.53 -5.54 14.46
N ILE A 11 -20.64 -4.77 15.54
CA ILE A 11 -20.21 -3.37 15.56
C ILE A 11 -18.72 -3.29 15.21
N ALA A 12 -17.87 -4.11 15.83
CA ALA A 12 -16.44 -4.12 15.49
C ALA A 12 -16.18 -4.45 14.01
N LEU A 13 -16.90 -5.44 13.44
CA LEU A 13 -16.83 -5.78 12.02
C LEU A 13 -17.23 -4.59 11.13
N PHE A 14 -18.39 -3.99 11.41
CA PHE A 14 -18.90 -2.90 10.59
C PHE A 14 -18.05 -1.63 10.74
N THR A 15 -17.41 -1.41 11.89
CA THR A 15 -16.42 -0.35 12.08
C THR A 15 -15.19 -0.59 11.20
N LEU A 16 -14.72 -1.83 11.10
CA LEU A 16 -13.63 -2.18 10.16
C LEU A 16 -14.04 -1.88 8.70
N LEU A 17 -15.28 -2.22 8.32
CA LEU A 17 -15.81 -1.88 6.98
C LEU A 17 -15.97 -0.38 6.77
N ALA A 18 -16.32 0.39 7.82
CA ALA A 18 -16.37 1.84 7.75
C ALA A 18 -14.99 2.46 7.54
N LEU A 19 -13.96 1.94 8.20
CA LEU A 19 -12.56 2.34 7.95
C LEU A 19 -12.14 2.00 6.52
N LEU A 20 -12.47 0.79 6.05
CA LEU A 20 -12.21 0.39 4.67
C LEU A 20 -12.93 1.32 3.67
N ALA A 21 -14.20 1.65 3.93
CA ALA A 21 -14.97 2.56 3.10
C ALA A 21 -14.36 3.97 3.09
N ALA A 22 -13.83 4.45 4.23
CA ALA A 22 -13.14 5.73 4.31
C ALA A 22 -11.87 5.73 3.46
N ILE A 23 -11.06 4.66 3.52
CA ILE A 23 -9.85 4.51 2.69
C ILE A 23 -10.21 4.48 1.20
N ILE A 24 -11.23 3.70 0.81
CA ILE A 24 -11.68 3.65 -0.59
C ILE A 24 -12.21 5.01 -1.04
N THR A 25 -12.92 5.72 -0.16
CA THR A 25 -13.42 7.07 -0.47
C THR A 25 -12.27 8.06 -0.62
N ASP A 26 -11.24 7.96 0.21
CA ASP A 26 -10.03 8.80 0.11
C ASP A 26 -9.23 8.52 -1.16
N LEU A 27 -9.01 7.24 -1.50
CA LEU A 27 -8.36 6.85 -2.75
C LEU A 27 -9.15 7.32 -3.96
N ASN A 28 -10.47 7.13 -3.94
CA ASN A 28 -11.34 7.59 -5.01
C ASN A 28 -11.38 9.12 -5.10
N ASP A 29 -11.34 9.84 -3.99
CA ASP A 29 -11.25 11.30 -3.99
C ASP A 29 -9.88 11.78 -4.48
N ARG A 30 -8.79 11.08 -4.16
CA ARG A 30 -7.44 11.38 -4.69
C ARG A 30 -7.35 11.18 -6.20
N ASP A 31 -7.98 10.15 -6.73
CA ASP A 31 -8.03 9.88 -8.17
C ASP A 31 -9.05 10.79 -8.89
N PHE A 32 -10.17 11.11 -8.22
CA PHE A 32 -11.28 11.88 -8.76
C PHE A 32 -11.82 12.88 -7.72
N PRO A 33 -11.13 14.04 -7.54
CA PRO A 33 -11.52 14.99 -6.51
C PRO A 33 -12.94 15.54 -6.73
N GLN A 34 -13.82 15.23 -5.78
CA GLN A 34 -15.24 15.61 -5.87
C GLN A 34 -15.45 17.12 -5.73
N SER A 35 -14.54 17.79 -5.04
CA SER A 35 -14.57 19.23 -4.77
C SER A 35 -14.40 20.07 -6.04
N ILE A 36 -13.74 19.51 -7.06
CA ILE A 36 -13.60 20.13 -8.39
C ILE A 36 -14.51 19.48 -9.44
N GLY A 37 -15.38 18.55 -9.02
CA GLY A 37 -16.34 17.88 -9.90
C GLY A 37 -15.72 16.91 -10.91
N SER A 38 -14.51 16.40 -10.66
CA SER A 38 -13.84 15.46 -11.55
C SER A 38 -14.61 14.14 -11.65
N LYS A 39 -14.88 13.69 -12.88
CA LYS A 39 -15.64 12.45 -13.15
C LYS A 39 -14.88 11.43 -13.99
N SER A 40 -13.83 11.87 -14.67
CA SER A 40 -13.00 11.06 -15.54
C SER A 40 -11.55 11.51 -15.44
N ARG A 41 -10.64 10.55 -15.60
CA ARG A 41 -9.20 10.74 -15.60
C ARG A 41 -8.66 10.20 -16.91
N LEU A 42 -7.80 10.98 -17.54
CA LEU A 42 -7.12 10.66 -18.78
C LEU A 42 -5.63 10.60 -18.49
N ASN A 43 -4.97 9.52 -18.89
CA ASN A 43 -3.51 9.47 -19.02
C ASN A 43 -3.22 9.68 -20.50
N ILE A 44 -2.57 10.78 -20.82
CA ILE A 44 -2.22 11.11 -22.20
C ILE A 44 -0.71 10.99 -22.31
N SER A 45 -0.25 10.28 -23.35
CA SER A 45 1.15 10.09 -23.67
C SER A 45 1.39 10.50 -25.12
N PHE A 46 2.29 11.47 -25.29
CA PHE A 46 2.70 12.02 -26.57
C PHE A 46 3.98 11.34 -27.10
N LYS A 47 4.49 10.28 -26.43
CA LYS A 47 5.74 9.59 -26.76
C LYS A 47 5.85 9.12 -28.22
N GLU A 48 4.75 8.71 -28.84
CA GLU A 48 4.71 8.27 -30.23
C GLU A 48 4.21 9.36 -31.20
N SER A 49 3.83 10.52 -30.67
CA SER A 49 3.32 11.63 -31.46
C SER A 49 4.47 12.55 -31.87
N GLY A 50 4.51 12.96 -33.14
CA GLY A 50 5.54 13.88 -33.64
C GLY A 50 5.35 15.35 -33.20
N PHE A 51 4.59 15.60 -32.13
CA PHE A 51 4.31 16.95 -31.62
C PHE A 51 5.39 17.41 -30.64
N SER A 52 5.75 18.69 -30.73
CA SER A 52 6.46 19.38 -29.64
C SER A 52 5.61 19.52 -28.37
N ILE A 53 6.24 19.77 -27.22
CA ILE A 53 5.54 19.95 -25.93
C ILE A 53 4.59 21.15 -25.99
N ASN A 54 5.01 22.24 -26.63
CA ASN A 54 4.17 23.43 -26.79
C ASN A 54 3.00 23.19 -27.74
N GLU A 55 3.22 22.50 -28.87
CA GLU A 55 2.13 22.12 -29.77
C GLU A 55 1.13 21.16 -29.10
N ALA A 56 1.62 20.22 -28.30
CA ALA A 56 0.81 19.28 -27.53
C ALA A 56 -0.09 20.01 -26.51
N LEU A 57 0.47 20.92 -25.71
CA LEU A 57 -0.31 21.71 -24.74
C LEU A 57 -1.32 22.63 -25.43
N LEU A 58 -0.94 23.31 -26.52
CA LEU A 58 -1.85 24.13 -27.31
C LEU A 58 -2.97 23.28 -27.93
N LYS A 59 -2.66 22.06 -28.38
CA LYS A 59 -3.65 21.15 -28.95
C LYS A 59 -4.64 20.68 -27.90
N LEU A 60 -4.17 20.38 -26.70
CA LEU A 60 -5.03 20.03 -25.56
C LEU A 60 -5.91 21.20 -25.14
N GLU A 61 -5.39 22.43 -25.12
CA GLU A 61 -6.16 23.65 -24.82
C GLU A 61 -7.25 23.92 -25.87
N GLU A 62 -6.92 23.80 -27.17
CA GLU A 62 -7.87 23.93 -28.27
C GLU A 62 -9.02 22.93 -28.14
N LEU A 63 -8.68 21.66 -27.88
CA LEU A 63 -9.65 20.58 -27.75
C LEU A 63 -10.48 20.69 -26.46
N ASP A 64 -9.88 21.08 -25.35
CA ASP A 64 -10.57 21.33 -24.09
C ASP A 64 -11.64 22.42 -24.24
N THR A 65 -11.27 23.51 -24.89
CA THR A 65 -12.17 24.64 -25.16
C THR A 65 -13.30 24.23 -26.11
N ARG A 66 -12.96 23.53 -27.20
CA ARG A 66 -13.93 23.13 -28.23
C ARG A 66 -14.94 22.10 -27.74
N LEU A 67 -14.52 21.17 -26.87
CA LEU A 67 -15.35 20.06 -26.40
C LEU A 67 -15.92 20.29 -24.99
N GLU A 68 -15.59 21.42 -24.36
CA GLU A 68 -16.03 21.84 -23.02
C GLU A 68 -15.70 20.81 -21.92
N LEU A 69 -14.50 20.22 -21.98
CA LEU A 69 -14.09 19.11 -21.11
C LEU A 69 -13.65 19.59 -19.71
N GLY A 70 -13.21 20.84 -19.58
CA GLY A 70 -12.67 21.39 -18.34
C GLY A 70 -11.47 20.58 -17.86
N LEU A 71 -10.44 20.46 -18.70
CA LEU A 71 -9.23 19.70 -18.40
C LEU A 71 -8.42 20.39 -17.30
N VAL A 72 -8.07 19.59 -16.29
CA VAL A 72 -7.24 20.00 -15.17
C VAL A 72 -6.08 19.03 -15.05
N LYS A 73 -4.87 19.51 -15.31
CA LYS A 73 -3.67 18.69 -15.18
C LYS A 73 -3.24 18.62 -13.71
N ILE A 74 -2.92 17.41 -13.25
CA ILE A 74 -2.33 17.20 -11.93
C ILE A 74 -0.81 17.39 -12.03
N ALA A 75 -0.25 18.22 -11.14
CA ALA A 75 1.19 18.40 -10.95
C ALA A 75 1.47 18.67 -9.44
N PRO A 76 2.70 18.61 -8.95
CA PRO A 76 3.06 18.88 -7.56
C PRO A 76 3.24 20.39 -7.29
N ASP A 77 3.00 20.81 -6.04
CA ASP A 77 3.27 22.18 -5.57
C ASP A 77 4.71 22.32 -5.11
N LEU A 78 5.53 22.80 -6.03
CA LEU A 78 6.97 22.89 -5.87
C LEU A 78 7.43 24.25 -5.30
N ALA A 79 6.49 25.18 -5.10
CA ALA A 79 6.78 26.54 -4.62
C ALA A 79 6.58 26.74 -3.11
N ASN A 80 5.98 25.76 -2.41
CA ASN A 80 5.67 25.84 -0.97
C ASN A 80 5.84 24.47 -0.31
N ASP A 81 6.88 24.29 0.50
CA ASP A 81 7.17 23.13 1.39
C ASP A 81 7.05 21.69 0.79
N GLY A 82 6.82 21.53 -0.52
CA GLY A 82 6.80 20.25 -1.24
C GLY A 82 5.62 19.31 -0.91
N ASP A 83 4.65 19.78 -0.11
CA ASP A 83 3.57 18.95 0.44
C ASP A 83 2.25 19.01 -0.35
N GLY A 84 2.13 19.92 -1.33
CA GLY A 84 0.89 20.13 -2.08
C GLY A 84 0.87 19.44 -3.44
N LYS A 85 -0.32 19.16 -3.96
CA LYS A 85 -0.58 18.97 -5.39
C LYS A 85 -1.19 20.25 -5.96
N ILE A 86 -0.68 20.72 -7.10
CA ILE A 86 -1.32 21.75 -7.91
C ILE A 86 -2.18 21.13 -9.00
N PHE A 87 -3.28 21.82 -9.28
CA PHE A 87 -4.27 21.45 -10.28
C PHE A 87 -4.32 22.58 -11.28
N ALA A 88 -3.63 22.41 -12.40
CA ALA A 88 -3.51 23.44 -13.41
C ALA A 88 -4.65 23.35 -14.40
N VAL A 89 -5.47 24.40 -14.46
CA VAL A 89 -6.62 24.46 -15.38
C VAL A 89 -6.12 24.89 -16.76
N LEU A 90 -6.53 24.17 -17.80
CA LEU A 90 -6.17 24.51 -19.18
C LEU A 90 -7.11 25.56 -19.80
N ASN A 91 -8.33 25.68 -19.27
CA ASN A 91 -9.37 26.60 -19.75
C ASN A 91 -9.72 27.66 -18.68
N ASP A 92 -10.36 28.76 -19.07
CA ASP A 92 -10.72 29.89 -18.20
C ASP A 92 -11.90 29.61 -17.25
N LYS A 93 -12.18 28.33 -16.97
CA LYS A 93 -13.29 27.92 -16.11
C LYS A 93 -12.97 28.27 -14.65
N GLU A 94 -13.84 29.05 -14.02
CA GLU A 94 -13.70 29.43 -12.62
C GLU A 94 -13.85 28.21 -11.69
N LEU A 95 -12.71 27.67 -11.26
CA LEU A 95 -12.61 26.66 -10.21
C LEU A 95 -12.10 27.33 -8.91
N PRO A 96 -12.42 26.78 -7.73
CA PRO A 96 -12.00 27.37 -6.46
C PRO A 96 -10.48 27.38 -6.32
N SER A 97 -9.87 28.49 -5.89
CA SER A 97 -8.40 28.62 -5.78
C SER A 97 -7.73 27.54 -4.91
N LYS A 98 -8.49 26.94 -3.98
CA LYS A 98 -8.06 25.81 -3.16
C LYS A 98 -9.25 24.87 -2.94
N PHE A 99 -8.96 23.59 -2.80
CA PHE A 99 -9.93 22.60 -2.33
C PHE A 99 -9.31 21.69 -1.27
N THR A 100 -10.15 21.13 -0.42
CA THR A 100 -9.75 20.13 0.59
C THR A 100 -9.99 18.73 0.04
N TRP A 101 -9.12 17.80 0.39
CA TRP A 101 -9.33 16.36 0.15
C TRP A 101 -10.17 15.73 1.26
N PHE A 102 -10.69 14.53 1.00
CA PHE A 102 -11.31 13.71 2.03
C PHE A 102 -10.39 13.54 3.25
N SER A 103 -9.08 13.30 3.09
CA SER A 103 -8.13 13.16 4.21
C SER A 103 -8.03 14.38 5.13
N GLY A 104 -8.45 15.58 4.70
CA GLY A 104 -8.51 16.82 5.50
C GLY A 104 -7.15 17.45 5.84
N ASN A 105 -6.04 16.74 5.68
CA ASN A 105 -4.69 17.22 6.05
C ASN A 105 -3.99 18.00 4.93
N GLU A 106 -4.45 17.85 3.70
CA GLU A 106 -3.85 18.47 2.51
C GLU A 106 -4.90 19.35 1.81
N THR A 107 -4.46 20.48 1.25
CA THR A 107 -5.30 21.31 0.37
C THR A 107 -4.72 21.27 -1.03
N GLY A 108 -5.51 20.81 -2.00
CA GLY A 108 -5.19 20.95 -3.42
C GLY A 108 -5.28 22.42 -3.82
N LYS A 109 -4.26 22.93 -4.51
CA LYS A 109 -4.22 24.32 -4.98
C LYS A 109 -4.52 24.35 -6.47
N ILE A 110 -5.48 25.16 -6.89
CA ILE A 110 -5.79 25.33 -8.31
C ILE A 110 -4.97 26.50 -8.83
N VAL A 111 -4.26 26.28 -9.93
CA VAL A 111 -3.36 27.27 -10.55
C VAL A 111 -3.70 27.46 -12.02
N GLY A 112 -3.32 28.61 -12.57
CA GLY A 112 -3.47 28.88 -13.99
C GLY A 112 -2.50 28.10 -14.85
N LYS A 113 -2.78 28.05 -16.16
CA LYS A 113 -1.96 27.39 -17.18
C LYS A 113 -0.50 27.83 -17.20
N ASP A 114 -0.18 29.04 -16.75
CA ASP A 114 1.19 29.57 -16.67
C ASP A 114 2.12 28.68 -15.83
N ARG A 115 1.59 27.88 -14.89
CA ARG A 115 2.41 26.93 -14.14
C ARG A 115 2.80 25.68 -14.93
N LEU A 116 2.09 25.37 -16.02
CA LEU A 116 2.38 24.23 -16.89
C LEU A 116 3.45 24.53 -17.94
N SER A 117 3.87 25.79 -18.09
CA SER A 117 4.95 26.20 -19.00
C SER A 117 6.17 25.27 -18.90
N ASN A 118 6.47 24.82 -17.68
CA ASN A 118 7.60 23.95 -17.37
C ASN A 118 7.18 22.51 -16.98
N SER A 119 6.00 22.01 -17.37
CA SER A 119 5.55 20.62 -17.09
C SER A 119 5.19 19.82 -18.35
N TYR A 120 5.39 18.49 -18.40
CA TYR A 120 5.10 17.67 -19.59
C TYR A 120 3.64 17.79 -20.07
N PRO A 121 3.34 17.71 -21.37
CA PRO A 121 1.97 17.46 -21.81
C PRO A 121 1.54 16.03 -21.44
N ASP A 122 2.50 15.12 -21.23
CA ASP A 122 2.24 13.78 -20.73
C ASP A 122 1.76 13.80 -19.28
N GLY A 123 0.91 12.84 -18.96
CA GLY A 123 0.49 12.55 -17.60
C GLY A 123 -1.02 12.65 -17.40
N LEU A 124 -1.39 12.96 -16.16
CA LEU A 124 -2.75 12.80 -15.68
C LEU A 124 -3.57 14.08 -15.79
N TYR A 125 -4.63 13.99 -16.58
CA TYR A 125 -5.65 15.03 -16.74
C TYR A 125 -6.96 14.59 -16.11
N LEU A 126 -7.57 15.50 -15.36
CA LEU A 126 -8.90 15.35 -14.79
C LEU A 126 -9.90 16.11 -15.65
N VAL A 127 -11.07 15.50 -15.86
CA VAL A 127 -12.16 16.07 -16.63
C VAL A 127 -13.21 16.59 -15.66
N THR A 128 -13.39 17.91 -15.61
CA THR A 128 -14.31 18.61 -14.69
C THR A 128 -15.54 19.20 -15.40
N GLY A 129 -15.60 19.07 -16.72
CA GLY A 129 -16.64 19.59 -17.61
C GLY A 129 -17.61 18.51 -18.10
N ASN A 130 -18.01 18.62 -19.37
CA ASN A 130 -18.98 17.73 -19.97
C ASN A 130 -18.33 16.42 -20.44
N ASN A 131 -18.76 15.29 -19.88
CA ASN A 131 -18.24 13.97 -20.24
C ASN A 131 -18.80 13.43 -21.57
N ALA A 132 -19.82 14.07 -22.17
CA ALA A 132 -20.48 13.56 -23.37
C ALA A 132 -19.56 13.53 -24.61
N ASN A 133 -18.55 14.40 -24.66
CA ASN A 133 -17.65 14.55 -25.81
C ASN A 133 -16.28 13.87 -25.59
N LEU A 134 -16.15 13.04 -24.54
CA LEU A 134 -14.90 12.36 -24.21
C LEU A 134 -14.51 11.29 -25.23
N ASP A 135 -15.49 10.61 -25.82
CA ASP A 135 -15.24 9.59 -26.84
C ASP A 135 -14.66 10.24 -28.11
N ASP A 136 -15.24 11.36 -28.54
CA ASP A 136 -14.73 12.17 -29.67
C ASP A 136 -13.31 12.69 -29.38
N PHE A 137 -13.05 13.16 -28.16
CA PHE A 137 -11.72 13.60 -27.74
C PHE A 137 -10.69 12.48 -27.84
N GLU A 138 -11.00 11.29 -27.32
CA GLU A 138 -10.13 10.12 -27.36
C GLU A 138 -9.85 9.67 -28.81
N GLU A 139 -10.86 9.68 -29.67
CA GLU A 139 -10.71 9.34 -31.09
C GLU A 139 -9.81 10.35 -31.82
N ILE A 140 -9.98 11.65 -31.56
CA ILE A 140 -9.15 12.71 -32.16
C ILE A 140 -7.69 12.58 -31.71
N LEU A 141 -7.45 12.31 -30.42
CA LEU A 141 -6.09 12.19 -29.90
C LEU A 141 -5.39 10.93 -30.45
N LYS A 142 -6.08 9.78 -30.45
CA LYS A 142 -5.57 8.53 -31.04
C LYS A 142 -5.33 8.65 -32.53
N GLY A 143 -6.22 9.35 -33.25
CA GLY A 143 -6.07 9.65 -34.67
C GLY A 143 -4.84 10.51 -35.00
N ALA A 144 -4.31 11.25 -34.03
CA ALA A 144 -3.09 12.04 -34.17
C ALA A 144 -1.84 11.33 -33.60
N GLY A 145 -1.92 10.03 -33.30
CA GLY A 145 -0.79 9.21 -32.84
C GLY A 145 -0.49 9.30 -31.34
N MET A 146 -1.43 9.79 -30.53
CA MET A 146 -1.27 9.83 -29.06
C MET A 146 -1.85 8.59 -28.40
N GLU A 147 -1.20 8.13 -27.33
CA GLU A 147 -1.74 7.07 -26.49
C GLU A 147 -2.62 7.70 -25.40
N VAL A 148 -3.88 7.28 -25.33
CA VAL A 148 -4.85 7.77 -24.35
C VAL A 148 -5.41 6.60 -23.56
N GLY A 149 -5.12 6.60 -22.26
CA GLY A 149 -5.76 5.75 -21.28
C GLY A 149 -6.87 6.51 -20.56
N ARG A 150 -8.10 5.99 -20.56
CA ARG A 150 -9.24 6.58 -19.87
C ARG A 150 -9.68 5.73 -18.70
N TRP A 151 -9.90 6.38 -17.56
CA TRP A 151 -10.55 5.81 -16.39
C TRP A 151 -11.69 6.71 -15.95
N ASP A 152 -12.90 6.17 -15.96
CA ASP A 152 -14.06 6.87 -15.44
C ASP A 152 -14.27 6.52 -13.96
N VAL A 153 -14.93 7.41 -13.21
CA VAL A 153 -15.34 7.12 -11.84
C VAL A 153 -16.25 5.90 -11.82
N SER A 154 -15.70 4.77 -11.38
CA SER A 154 -16.42 3.53 -11.20
C SER A 154 -16.13 2.97 -9.82
N LEU A 155 -17.11 3.12 -8.92
CA LEU A 155 -17.02 2.55 -7.57
C LEU A 155 -16.88 1.02 -7.59
N MET A 156 -17.36 0.36 -8.66
CA MET A 156 -17.19 -1.09 -8.83
C MET A 156 -15.77 -1.45 -9.25
N ASP A 157 -15.16 -0.70 -10.18
CA ASP A 157 -13.78 -0.99 -10.60
C ASP A 157 -12.79 -0.66 -9.49
N SER A 158 -13.03 0.41 -8.72
CA SER A 158 -12.27 0.68 -7.49
C SER A 158 -12.43 -0.44 -6.46
N LEU A 159 -13.62 -1.04 -6.31
CA LEU A 159 -13.84 -2.19 -5.42
C LEU A 159 -13.16 -3.46 -5.94
N VAL A 160 -13.18 -3.71 -7.25
CA VAL A 160 -12.53 -4.87 -7.90
C VAL A 160 -11.01 -4.74 -7.80
N PHE A 161 -10.46 -3.57 -8.10
CA PHE A 161 -9.04 -3.25 -7.92
C PHE A 161 -8.59 -3.47 -6.48
N VAL A 162 -9.39 -2.98 -5.52
CA VAL A 162 -9.20 -3.23 -4.09
C VAL A 162 -9.24 -4.73 -3.76
N VAL A 163 -10.08 -5.55 -4.40
CA VAL A 163 -10.10 -7.01 -4.16
C VAL A 163 -8.82 -7.69 -4.67
N PHE A 164 -8.26 -7.25 -5.78
CA PHE A 164 -7.06 -7.85 -6.40
C PHE A 164 -5.74 -7.37 -5.80
N GLU A 165 -5.73 -6.25 -5.10
CA GLU A 165 -4.56 -5.77 -4.36
C GLU A 165 -4.24 -6.64 -3.12
N ARG A 166 -2.95 -6.98 -2.94
CA ARG A 166 -2.50 -7.99 -1.95
C ARG A 166 -2.79 -7.58 -0.51
N GLY A 167 -2.78 -6.28 -0.22
CA GLY A 167 -3.06 -5.74 1.12
C GLY A 167 -4.52 -5.88 1.55
N PHE A 168 -5.45 -5.73 0.62
CA PHE A 168 -6.89 -5.68 0.88
C PHE A 168 -7.54 -7.07 0.92
N THR A 169 -6.99 -8.06 0.21
CA THR A 169 -7.42 -9.47 0.31
C THR A 169 -7.43 -9.95 1.77
N THR A 170 -6.46 -9.51 2.58
CA THR A 170 -6.37 -9.89 4.01
C THR A 170 -7.56 -9.37 4.82
N VAL A 171 -8.04 -8.16 4.54
CA VAL A 171 -9.22 -7.56 5.20
C VAL A 171 -10.48 -8.37 4.91
N ILE A 172 -10.61 -8.80 3.65
CA ILE A 172 -11.76 -9.60 3.19
C ILE A 172 -11.75 -10.97 3.88
N LEU A 173 -10.60 -11.65 3.89
CA LEU A 173 -10.43 -12.93 4.59
C LEU A 173 -10.73 -12.79 6.09
N ALA A 174 -10.28 -11.70 6.72
CA ALA A 174 -10.58 -11.39 8.13
C ALA A 174 -12.09 -11.21 8.37
N SER A 175 -12.76 -10.49 7.47
CA SER A 175 -14.20 -10.27 7.54
C SER A 175 -14.97 -11.58 7.39
N LEU A 176 -14.61 -12.41 6.40
CA LEU A 176 -15.23 -13.73 6.18
C LEU A 176 -15.03 -14.68 7.38
N ALA A 177 -13.83 -14.68 7.96
CA ALA A 177 -13.51 -15.43 9.17
C ALA A 177 -14.38 -15.01 10.36
N LEU A 178 -14.52 -13.70 10.57
CA LEU A 178 -15.28 -13.14 11.68
C LEU A 178 -16.79 -13.38 11.51
N ILE A 179 -17.31 -13.23 10.30
CA ILE A 179 -18.69 -13.56 9.92
C ILE A 179 -18.99 -15.04 10.18
N SER A 180 -18.13 -15.94 9.70
CA SER A 180 -18.31 -17.39 9.85
C SER A 180 -18.32 -17.79 11.33
N SER A 181 -17.45 -17.17 12.13
CA SER A 181 -17.39 -17.36 13.58
C SER A 181 -18.66 -16.86 14.26
N LEU A 182 -19.20 -15.72 13.84
CA LEU A 182 -20.42 -15.13 14.38
C LEU A 182 -21.67 -15.98 14.06
N ALA A 183 -21.78 -16.47 12.82
CA ALA A 183 -22.83 -17.38 12.39
C ALA A 183 -22.78 -18.69 13.20
N LEU A 184 -21.58 -19.26 13.35
CA LEU A 184 -21.37 -20.45 14.17
C LEU A 184 -21.78 -20.23 15.63
N PHE A 185 -21.42 -19.09 16.23
CA PHE A 185 -21.82 -18.74 17.59
C PHE A 185 -23.34 -18.67 17.73
N TRP A 186 -24.01 -17.97 16.82
CA TRP A 186 -25.46 -17.82 16.84
C TRP A 186 -26.18 -19.16 16.78
N LEU A 187 -25.75 -20.02 15.85
CA LEU A 187 -26.32 -21.36 15.68
C LEU A 187 -26.05 -22.25 16.89
N SER A 188 -24.85 -22.17 17.48
CA SER A 188 -24.50 -22.92 18.69
C SER A 188 -25.41 -22.56 19.88
N VAL A 189 -25.67 -21.27 20.08
CA VAL A 189 -26.57 -20.79 21.15
C VAL A 189 -28.02 -21.22 20.92
N ARG A 190 -28.49 -21.25 19.66
CA ARG A 190 -29.87 -21.64 19.33
C ARG A 190 -30.12 -23.14 19.18
N ALA A 191 -29.06 -23.95 19.10
CA ALA A 191 -29.16 -25.38 18.82
C ALA A 191 -30.18 -26.12 19.71
N ARG A 192 -30.21 -25.82 21.02
CA ARG A 192 -31.20 -26.42 21.95
C ARG A 192 -32.63 -25.94 21.70
N GLY A 193 -32.81 -24.64 21.45
CA GLY A 193 -34.12 -24.06 21.15
C GLY A 193 -34.72 -24.64 19.87
N ARG A 194 -33.89 -24.84 18.83
CA ARG A 194 -34.26 -25.52 17.59
C ARG A 194 -34.71 -26.95 17.83
N ALA A 195 -33.93 -27.73 18.59
CA ALA A 195 -34.28 -29.11 18.93
C ALA A 195 -35.65 -29.20 19.65
N LEU A 196 -35.94 -28.28 20.57
CA LEU A 196 -37.24 -28.21 21.26
C LEU A 196 -38.39 -27.82 20.32
N GLN A 197 -38.18 -26.89 19.40
CA GLN A 197 -39.20 -26.48 18.42
C GLN A 197 -39.52 -27.57 17.41
N VAL A 198 -38.50 -28.33 16.97
CA VAL A 198 -38.68 -29.51 16.11
C VAL A 198 -39.46 -30.60 16.84
N LEU A 199 -39.15 -30.88 18.12
CA LEU A 199 -39.93 -31.80 18.95
C LEU A 199 -41.37 -31.32 19.16
N GLY A 200 -41.58 -30.01 19.24
CA GLY A 200 -42.90 -29.39 19.34
C GLY A 200 -43.69 -29.31 18.02
N GLY A 201 -43.22 -29.93 16.93
CA GLY A 201 -43.92 -29.99 15.65
C GLY A 201 -43.92 -28.68 14.85
N SER A 202 -43.04 -27.73 15.16
CA SER A 202 -42.92 -26.49 14.39
C SER A 202 -42.33 -26.75 13.00
N SER A 203 -42.84 -26.07 11.96
CA SER A 203 -42.34 -26.25 10.59
C SER A 203 -40.89 -25.75 10.44
N THR A 204 -40.10 -26.50 9.68
CA THR A 204 -38.69 -26.20 9.35
C THR A 204 -38.51 -24.76 8.85
N MET A 205 -39.37 -24.32 7.93
CA MET A 205 -39.33 -22.98 7.35
C MET A 205 -39.55 -21.89 8.40
N ARG A 206 -40.48 -22.08 9.34
CA ARG A 206 -40.74 -21.10 10.41
C ARG A 206 -39.55 -20.96 11.36
N ILE A 207 -38.87 -22.06 11.66
CA ILE A 207 -37.68 -22.07 12.52
C ILE A 207 -36.51 -21.36 11.81
N GLN A 208 -36.25 -21.71 10.54
CA GLN A 208 -35.19 -21.09 9.74
C GLN A 208 -35.42 -19.60 9.57
N MET A 209 -36.63 -19.19 9.17
CA MET A 209 -36.96 -17.78 8.95
C MET A 209 -36.80 -16.98 10.25
N ARG A 210 -37.31 -17.48 11.39
CA ARG A 210 -37.15 -16.81 12.67
C ARG A 210 -35.68 -16.61 13.05
N ASP A 211 -34.85 -17.63 12.88
CA ASP A 211 -33.45 -17.55 13.25
C ASP A 211 -32.65 -16.64 12.32
N LEU A 212 -33.01 -16.62 11.03
CA LEU A 212 -32.39 -15.77 10.03
C LEU A 212 -32.82 -14.31 10.19
N THR A 213 -34.10 -14.05 10.46
CA THR A 213 -34.62 -12.70 10.75
C THR A 213 -34.03 -12.15 12.04
N GLU A 214 -33.90 -12.97 13.09
CA GLU A 214 -33.30 -12.50 14.36
C GLU A 214 -31.77 -12.31 14.26
N PHE A 215 -31.06 -13.08 13.43
CA PHE A 215 -29.64 -12.88 13.14
C PHE A 215 -29.41 -11.66 12.23
N GLY A 216 -30.09 -11.63 11.09
CA GLY A 216 -30.06 -10.53 10.14
C GLY A 216 -30.49 -9.22 10.76
N GLY A 217 -31.51 -9.22 11.63
CA GLY A 217 -31.92 -8.03 12.38
C GLY A 217 -30.81 -7.51 13.30
N ALA A 218 -30.05 -8.39 13.97
CA ALA A 218 -28.91 -7.97 14.78
C ALA A 218 -27.77 -7.37 13.93
N LEU A 219 -27.51 -7.96 12.75
CA LEU A 219 -26.54 -7.42 11.79
C LEU A 219 -26.98 -6.05 11.26
N LEU A 220 -28.23 -5.91 10.82
CA LEU A 220 -28.78 -4.66 10.26
C LEU A 220 -28.78 -3.53 11.29
N VAL A 221 -29.18 -3.79 12.55
CA VAL A 221 -29.12 -2.78 13.62
C VAL A 221 -27.67 -2.35 13.86
N SER A 222 -26.72 -3.29 13.89
CA SER A 222 -25.30 -2.96 14.07
C SER A 222 -24.75 -2.17 12.89
N ALA A 223 -25.05 -2.59 11.66
CA ALA A 223 -24.64 -1.93 10.42
C ALA A 223 -25.20 -0.51 10.32
N GLY A 224 -26.50 -0.32 10.59
CA GLY A 224 -27.15 0.97 10.58
C GLY A 224 -26.62 1.91 11.65
N THR A 225 -26.36 1.40 12.86
CA THR A 225 -25.76 2.19 13.95
C THR A 225 -24.36 2.69 13.55
N VAL A 226 -23.51 1.80 13.02
CA VAL A 226 -22.18 2.17 12.56
C VAL A 226 -22.23 3.12 11.37
N ALA A 227 -23.09 2.88 10.39
CA ALA A 227 -23.25 3.77 9.24
C ALA A 227 -23.69 5.18 9.65
N MET A 228 -24.61 5.29 10.61
CA MET A 228 -25.04 6.58 11.15
C MET A 228 -23.90 7.32 11.87
N VAL A 229 -23.20 6.64 12.79
CA VAL A 229 -22.07 7.24 13.52
C VAL A 229 -20.94 7.64 12.58
N ALA A 230 -20.60 6.78 11.62
CA ALA A 230 -19.56 7.03 10.64
C ALA A 230 -19.93 8.17 9.68
N ALA A 231 -21.19 8.25 9.23
CA ALA A 231 -21.66 9.36 8.39
C ALA A 231 -21.62 10.71 9.12
N ILE A 232 -21.98 10.74 10.41
CA ILE A 232 -21.85 11.95 11.24
C ILE A 232 -20.38 12.33 11.37
N TYR A 233 -19.50 11.36 11.67
CA TYR A 233 -18.07 11.58 11.77
C TYR A 233 -17.50 12.16 10.46
N VAL A 234 -17.83 11.55 9.31
CA VAL A 234 -17.41 12.03 7.99
C VAL A 234 -17.95 13.43 7.70
N GLY A 235 -19.22 13.70 7.98
CA GLY A 235 -19.82 15.02 7.79
C GLY A 235 -19.15 16.13 8.61
N VAL A 236 -18.79 15.83 9.86
CA VAL A 236 -18.17 16.79 10.79
C VAL A 236 -16.69 17.02 10.51
N PHE A 237 -15.92 15.95 10.25
CA PHE A 237 -14.46 16.03 10.15
C PHE A 237 -13.93 16.11 8.72
N HIS A 238 -14.65 15.57 7.74
CA HIS A 238 -14.19 15.48 6.35
C HIS A 238 -15.06 16.30 5.39
N GLY A 239 -16.32 16.57 5.74
CA GLY A 239 -17.23 17.45 5.00
C GLY A 239 -18.47 16.71 4.46
N TRP A 240 -19.60 17.42 4.43
CA TRP A 240 -20.91 16.86 4.06
C TRP A 240 -21.00 16.38 2.61
N MET A 241 -20.17 16.93 1.71
CA MET A 241 -20.13 16.54 0.30
C MET A 241 -19.72 15.08 0.09
N TYR A 242 -18.85 14.55 0.94
CA TYR A 242 -18.29 13.20 0.81
C TYR A 242 -19.21 12.09 1.34
N ILE A 243 -20.26 12.45 2.10
CA ILE A 243 -21.16 11.49 2.74
C ILE A 243 -21.83 10.57 1.72
N SER A 244 -22.23 11.11 0.56
CA SER A 244 -22.91 10.32 -0.48
C SER A 244 -22.01 9.19 -0.99
N THR A 245 -20.78 9.51 -1.38
CA THR A 245 -19.82 8.53 -1.87
C THR A 245 -19.40 7.55 -0.79
N PHE A 246 -19.08 8.06 0.41
CA PHE A 246 -18.74 7.23 1.56
C PHE A 246 -19.84 6.23 1.92
N LEU A 247 -21.11 6.68 1.99
CA LEU A 247 -22.24 5.81 2.29
C LEU A 247 -22.50 4.80 1.18
N LYS A 248 -22.35 5.17 -0.10
CA LYS A 248 -22.49 4.20 -1.21
C LYS A 248 -21.49 3.06 -1.07
N VAL A 249 -20.22 3.37 -0.81
CA VAL A 249 -19.17 2.37 -0.59
C VAL A 249 -19.45 1.54 0.66
N LEU A 250 -19.75 2.19 1.78
CA LEU A 250 -20.03 1.50 3.04
C LEU A 250 -21.24 0.58 2.95
N ILE A 251 -22.36 1.07 2.41
CA ILE A 251 -23.59 0.29 2.26
C ILE A 251 -23.35 -0.88 1.29
N SER A 252 -22.63 -0.66 0.19
CA SER A 252 -22.25 -1.75 -0.73
C SER A 252 -21.49 -2.86 -0.02
N LEU A 253 -20.43 -2.51 0.73
CA LEU A 253 -19.65 -3.45 1.52
C LEU A 253 -20.50 -4.16 2.59
N GLN A 254 -21.36 -3.41 3.29
CA GLN A 254 -22.26 -3.96 4.32
C GLN A 254 -23.27 -4.94 3.71
N VAL A 255 -23.88 -4.62 2.57
CA VAL A 255 -24.84 -5.49 1.88
C VAL A 255 -24.17 -6.80 1.47
N VAL A 256 -22.98 -6.74 0.88
CA VAL A 256 -22.20 -7.93 0.50
C VAL A 256 -21.88 -8.78 1.74
N VAL A 257 -21.36 -8.16 2.81
CA VAL A 257 -21.02 -8.86 4.05
C VAL A 257 -22.25 -9.48 4.71
N ILE A 258 -23.39 -8.79 4.75
CA ILE A 258 -24.63 -9.32 5.29
C ILE A 258 -25.15 -10.47 4.43
N ALA A 259 -25.13 -10.34 3.11
CA ALA A 259 -25.56 -11.40 2.18
C ALA A 259 -24.73 -12.67 2.38
N ILE A 260 -23.40 -12.55 2.44
CA ILE A 260 -22.49 -13.68 2.70
C ILE A 260 -22.73 -14.27 4.10
N SER A 261 -22.96 -13.42 5.11
CA SER A 261 -23.28 -13.86 6.47
C SER A 261 -24.56 -14.69 6.53
N MET A 262 -25.59 -14.24 5.81
CA MET A 262 -26.89 -14.91 5.74
C MET A 262 -26.76 -16.24 4.99
N LEU A 263 -25.99 -16.27 3.90
CA LEU A 263 -25.68 -17.49 3.16
C LEU A 263 -24.91 -18.51 4.01
N ALA A 264 -23.87 -18.07 4.72
CA ALA A 264 -23.10 -18.92 5.63
C ALA A 264 -23.98 -19.45 6.77
N ALA A 265 -24.82 -18.60 7.37
CA ALA A 265 -25.77 -19.00 8.40
C ALA A 265 -26.80 -20.00 7.86
N LEU A 266 -27.29 -19.83 6.63
CA LEU A 266 -28.21 -20.77 5.96
C LEU A 266 -27.55 -22.13 5.74
N ILE A 267 -26.35 -22.17 5.14
CA ILE A 267 -25.60 -23.40 4.88
C ILE A 267 -25.34 -24.14 6.19
N MET A 268 -24.77 -23.45 7.19
CA MET A 268 -24.49 -24.05 8.50
C MET A 268 -25.77 -24.47 9.21
N SER A 269 -26.86 -23.73 9.06
CA SER A 269 -28.16 -24.08 9.63
C SER A 269 -28.75 -25.34 9.00
N ALA A 270 -28.60 -25.52 7.69
CA ALA A 270 -29.01 -26.74 6.99
C ALA A 270 -28.14 -27.94 7.40
N SER A 271 -26.81 -27.77 7.48
CA SER A 271 -25.88 -28.83 7.89
C SER A 271 -26.02 -29.23 9.37
N SER A 272 -26.57 -28.36 10.21
CA SER A 272 -26.75 -28.61 11.65
C SER A 272 -28.16 -29.04 12.05
N TRP A 273 -29.00 -29.45 11.10
CA TRP A 273 -30.39 -29.79 11.36
C TRP A 273 -30.54 -30.94 12.38
N PRO A 274 -31.44 -30.83 13.39
CA PRO A 274 -31.67 -31.89 14.35
C PRO A 274 -32.17 -33.18 13.67
N SER A 275 -31.47 -34.30 13.85
CA SER A 275 -31.92 -35.60 13.33
C SER A 275 -32.73 -36.39 14.36
N ALA A 276 -33.64 -37.24 13.89
CA ALA A 276 -34.45 -38.12 14.76
C ALA A 276 -33.56 -39.00 15.66
N ILE A 277 -32.45 -39.51 15.13
CA ILE A 277 -31.46 -40.32 15.86
C ILE A 277 -30.78 -39.48 16.96
N MET A 278 -30.44 -38.21 16.68
CA MET A 278 -29.83 -37.30 17.65
C MET A 278 -30.77 -37.03 18.84
N LEU A 279 -32.06 -36.84 18.56
CA LEU A 279 -33.09 -36.62 19.58
C LEU A 279 -33.35 -37.89 20.39
N ALA A 280 -33.47 -39.05 19.73
CA ALA A 280 -33.68 -40.35 20.36
C ALA A 280 -32.52 -40.72 21.31
N THR A 281 -31.28 -40.42 20.91
CA THR A 281 -30.07 -40.73 21.71
C THR A 281 -29.69 -39.63 22.71
N ARG A 282 -30.52 -38.59 22.87
CA ARG A 282 -30.30 -37.45 23.78
C ARG A 282 -28.91 -36.82 23.61
N GLN A 283 -28.45 -36.71 22.37
CA GLN A 283 -27.18 -36.07 22.04
C GLN A 283 -27.35 -34.54 22.05
N PRO A 284 -26.35 -33.78 22.53
CA PRO A 284 -26.43 -32.31 22.50
C PRO A 284 -26.52 -31.80 21.06
N ALA A 285 -27.45 -30.87 20.81
CA ALA A 285 -27.72 -30.34 19.47
C ALA A 285 -26.52 -29.63 18.81
N VAL A 286 -25.54 -29.18 19.61
CA VAL A 286 -24.29 -28.57 19.13
C VAL A 286 -23.30 -29.57 18.52
N LYS A 287 -23.56 -30.88 18.60
CA LYS A 287 -22.65 -31.92 18.10
C LYS A 287 -22.37 -31.80 16.60
N SER A 288 -23.38 -31.44 15.80
CA SER A 288 -23.26 -31.25 14.35
C SER A 288 -22.36 -30.07 13.97
N LEU A 289 -22.22 -29.07 14.85
CA LEU A 289 -21.40 -27.88 14.63
C LEU A 289 -19.92 -28.08 14.99
N ARG A 290 -19.56 -29.18 15.64
CA ARG A 290 -18.20 -29.41 16.14
C ARG A 290 -17.14 -29.40 15.04
N SER A 291 -17.37 -30.12 13.93
CA SER A 291 -16.39 -30.21 12.85
C SER A 291 -16.20 -28.85 12.17
N VAL A 292 -17.29 -28.12 11.94
CA VAL A 292 -17.27 -26.77 11.37
C VAL A 292 -16.51 -25.80 12.29
N ALA A 293 -16.72 -25.89 13.61
CA ALA A 293 -16.01 -25.07 14.58
C ALA A 293 -14.50 -25.30 14.57
N ILE A 294 -14.07 -26.57 14.51
CA ILE A 294 -12.64 -26.92 14.44
C ILE A 294 -12.02 -26.41 13.14
N VAL A 295 -12.71 -26.56 12.00
CA VAL A 295 -12.23 -26.08 10.70
C VAL A 295 -12.08 -24.56 10.70
N ILE A 296 -13.09 -23.82 11.19
CA ILE A 296 -13.02 -22.34 11.28
C ILE A 296 -11.90 -21.91 12.23
N GLN A 297 -11.76 -22.55 13.39
CA GLN A 297 -10.67 -22.28 14.33
C GLN A 297 -9.29 -22.51 13.67
N ALA A 298 -9.11 -23.62 12.94
CA ALA A 298 -7.85 -23.92 12.27
C ALA A 298 -7.55 -22.93 11.13
N LEU A 299 -8.53 -22.63 10.27
CA LEU A 299 -8.37 -21.67 9.18
C LEU A 299 -8.05 -20.26 9.68
N THR A 300 -8.76 -19.80 10.73
CA THR A 300 -8.49 -18.49 11.34
C THR A 300 -7.12 -18.44 12.00
N PHE A 301 -6.66 -19.53 12.62
CA PHE A 301 -5.31 -19.63 13.14
C PHE A 301 -4.25 -19.52 12.04
N VAL A 302 -4.42 -20.28 10.95
CA VAL A 302 -3.53 -20.20 9.77
C VAL A 302 -3.46 -18.77 9.24
N LEU A 303 -4.61 -18.10 9.06
CA LEU A 303 -4.66 -16.72 8.58
C LEU A 303 -3.93 -15.75 9.53
N VAL A 304 -4.14 -15.86 10.84
CA VAL A 304 -3.43 -15.02 11.84
C VAL A 304 -1.92 -15.20 11.75
N VAL A 305 -1.43 -16.44 11.73
CA VAL A 305 0.01 -16.75 11.72
C VAL A 305 0.65 -16.42 10.36
N ALA A 306 -0.07 -16.61 9.25
CA ALA A 306 0.43 -16.27 7.92
C ALA A 306 0.51 -14.75 7.70
N THR A 307 -0.41 -13.97 8.25
CA THR A 307 -0.51 -12.52 8.03
C THR A 307 0.31 -11.70 9.02
N SER A 308 0.76 -12.28 10.14
CA SER A 308 1.52 -11.57 11.17
C SER A 308 2.85 -11.02 10.65
N ALA A 309 3.53 -11.75 9.78
CA ALA A 309 4.80 -11.32 9.22
C ALA A 309 4.67 -10.22 8.16
N PRO A 310 3.79 -10.33 7.15
CA PRO A 310 3.47 -9.22 6.26
C PRO A 310 3.09 -7.95 7.02
N ALA A 311 2.18 -8.05 8.00
CA ALA A 311 1.75 -6.90 8.79
C ALA A 311 2.91 -6.26 9.59
N TRP A 312 3.78 -7.08 10.18
CA TRP A 312 4.97 -6.58 10.88
C TRP A 312 6.00 -5.94 9.95
N SER A 313 6.20 -6.53 8.77
CA SER A 313 7.06 -5.96 7.73
C SER A 313 6.52 -4.60 7.30
N ALA A 314 5.22 -4.50 7.03
CA ALA A 314 4.56 -3.25 6.69
C ALA A 314 4.69 -2.22 7.81
N TYR A 315 4.50 -2.62 9.07
CA TYR A 315 4.69 -1.76 10.23
C TYR A 315 6.12 -1.18 10.30
N LYS A 316 7.16 -2.03 10.18
CA LYS A 316 8.56 -1.55 10.12
C LYS A 316 8.81 -0.64 8.92
N GLN A 317 8.25 -1.00 7.77
CA GLN A 317 8.41 -0.24 6.54
C GLN A 317 7.70 1.12 6.60
N SER A 318 6.65 1.31 7.40
CA SER A 318 6.02 2.64 7.58
C SER A 318 6.97 3.65 8.19
N SER A 319 7.82 3.25 9.14
CA SER A 319 8.82 4.17 9.70
C SER A 319 9.89 4.50 8.65
N ALA A 320 10.27 3.53 7.81
CA ALA A 320 11.22 3.76 6.73
C ALA A 320 10.63 4.69 5.65
N LYS A 321 9.35 4.51 5.29
CA LYS A 321 8.62 5.36 4.32
C LYS A 321 8.46 6.80 4.81
N ALA A 322 8.27 7.02 6.10
CA ALA A 322 8.24 8.38 6.65
C ALA A 322 9.61 9.08 6.51
N THR A 323 10.70 8.34 6.74
CA THR A 323 12.06 8.83 6.49
C THR A 323 12.30 9.09 5.00
N GLU A 324 11.80 8.22 4.13
CA GLU A 324 11.90 8.35 2.68
C GLU A 324 11.17 9.60 2.16
N ILE A 325 9.92 9.83 2.59
CA ILE A 325 9.18 11.06 2.30
C ILE A 325 9.99 12.29 2.76
N ALA A 326 10.57 12.24 3.96
CA ALA A 326 11.37 13.35 4.46
C ALA A 326 12.63 13.62 3.62
N GLN A 327 13.25 12.59 3.02
CA GLN A 327 14.37 12.77 2.10
C GLN A 327 13.92 13.34 0.76
N TRP A 328 12.82 12.83 0.18
CA TRP A 328 12.26 13.40 -1.04
C TRP A 328 11.89 14.87 -0.89
N LYS A 329 11.38 15.28 0.28
CA LYS A 329 11.15 16.71 0.58
C LYS A 329 12.42 17.55 0.57
N ARG A 330 13.57 17.00 0.99
CA ARG A 330 14.86 17.72 0.91
C ARG A 330 15.34 17.87 -0.51
N LEU A 331 14.98 16.91 -1.37
CA LEU A 331 15.26 16.92 -2.80
C LEU A 331 14.20 17.70 -3.61
N ALA A 332 13.27 18.42 -2.95
CA ALA A 332 12.17 19.11 -3.63
C ALA A 332 12.62 20.23 -4.59
N ASP A 333 13.80 20.80 -4.38
CA ASP A 333 14.39 21.80 -5.29
C ASP A 333 15.33 21.16 -6.33
N GLN A 334 15.48 19.84 -6.32
CA GLN A 334 16.30 19.13 -7.30
C GLN A 334 15.47 18.75 -8.53
N VAL A 335 16.09 18.91 -9.69
CA VAL A 335 15.47 18.74 -10.99
C VAL A 335 16.31 17.81 -11.86
N SER A 336 15.67 17.01 -12.69
CA SER A 336 16.29 16.26 -13.76
C SER A 336 15.94 16.88 -15.10
N ILE A 337 16.70 16.55 -16.13
CA ILE A 337 16.40 16.92 -17.52
C ILE A 337 15.91 15.65 -18.20
N VAL A 338 14.67 15.67 -18.71
CA VAL A 338 14.19 14.57 -19.56
C VAL A 338 14.38 14.99 -21.00
N PHE A 339 14.78 13.99 -21.77
CA PHE A 339 15.02 14.05 -23.19
C PHE A 339 13.75 13.57 -23.90
N ALA A 340 12.99 14.51 -24.46
CA ALA A 340 11.89 14.22 -25.38
C ALA A 340 12.43 14.28 -26.81
N THR A 341 13.36 13.40 -27.13
CA THR A 341 14.10 13.36 -28.39
C THR A 341 14.39 11.91 -28.79
N ASP A 342 14.62 11.65 -30.07
CA ASP A 342 15.11 10.34 -30.49
C ASP A 342 16.60 10.17 -30.15
N ILE A 343 17.09 8.93 -30.25
CA ILE A 343 18.46 8.55 -29.88
C ILE A 343 19.49 9.23 -30.80
N ASP A 344 19.19 9.34 -32.10
CA ASP A 344 20.12 9.92 -33.08
C ASP A 344 20.31 11.44 -32.89
N GLU A 345 19.25 12.12 -32.46
CA GLU A 345 19.29 13.53 -32.06
C GLU A 345 19.98 13.70 -30.70
N LEU A 346 19.76 12.80 -29.74
CA LEU A 346 20.43 12.81 -28.44
C LEU A 346 21.96 12.68 -28.56
N ASP A 347 22.43 11.79 -29.43
CA ASP A 347 23.86 11.59 -29.73
C ASP A 347 24.55 12.89 -30.22
N ARG A 348 23.81 13.74 -30.94
CA ARG A 348 24.34 15.04 -31.43
C ARG A 348 24.46 16.07 -30.33
N MET A 349 23.73 15.89 -29.22
CA MET A 349 23.66 16.82 -28.11
C MET A 349 24.61 16.47 -26.97
N GLU A 350 25.16 15.25 -26.94
CA GLU A 350 25.97 14.75 -25.82
C GLU A 350 27.10 15.73 -25.43
N LEU A 351 27.82 16.26 -26.42
CA LEU A 351 28.92 17.21 -26.16
C LEU A 351 28.41 18.50 -25.49
N LEU A 352 27.29 19.05 -25.96
CA LEU A 352 26.67 20.24 -25.37
C LEU A 352 26.15 19.97 -23.95
N ILE A 353 25.60 18.78 -23.73
CA ILE A 353 25.16 18.30 -22.40
C ILE A 353 26.37 18.16 -21.48
N GLY A 354 27.48 17.62 -21.96
CA GLY A 354 28.75 17.55 -21.23
C GLY A 354 29.23 18.93 -20.79
N GLU A 355 29.29 19.90 -21.71
CA GLU A 355 29.67 21.28 -21.38
C GLU A 355 28.71 21.93 -20.37
N MET A 356 27.40 21.68 -20.50
CA MET A 356 26.40 22.14 -19.54
C MET A 356 26.64 21.53 -18.14
N VAL A 357 26.96 20.24 -18.06
CA VAL A 357 27.32 19.59 -16.79
C VAL A 357 28.56 20.22 -16.17
N ARG A 358 29.59 20.55 -16.98
CA ARG A 358 30.80 21.23 -16.51
C ARG A 358 30.49 22.57 -15.86
N ASP A 359 29.69 23.39 -16.55
CA ASP A 359 29.36 24.73 -16.08
C ASP A 359 28.45 24.66 -14.85
N ALA A 360 27.47 23.74 -14.84
CA ALA A 360 26.61 23.49 -13.70
C ALA A 360 27.38 22.93 -12.48
N GLU A 361 28.41 22.13 -12.70
CA GLU A 361 29.31 21.65 -11.65
C GLU A 361 30.13 22.81 -11.05
N SER A 362 30.61 23.73 -11.88
CA SER A 362 31.40 24.90 -11.43
C SER A 362 30.65 25.84 -10.47
N ILE A 363 29.31 25.81 -10.51
CA ILE A 363 28.42 26.56 -9.62
C ILE A 363 27.77 25.68 -8.53
N GLU A 364 28.30 24.48 -8.32
CA GLU A 364 27.82 23.48 -7.34
C GLU A 364 26.32 23.12 -7.52
N ALA A 365 25.80 23.20 -8.75
CA ALA A 365 24.40 22.92 -9.05
C ALA A 365 24.12 21.45 -9.42
N VAL A 366 25.15 20.63 -9.67
CA VAL A 366 25.02 19.23 -10.10
C VAL A 366 25.23 18.27 -8.94
N ALA A 367 24.29 17.34 -8.74
CA ALA A 367 24.40 16.22 -7.81
C ALA A 367 24.33 14.89 -8.58
N LEU A 368 25.21 13.95 -8.22
CA LEU A 368 25.29 12.62 -8.82
C LEU A 368 25.02 11.56 -7.75
N SER A 369 24.15 10.60 -8.05
CA SER A 369 24.06 9.33 -7.36
C SER A 369 23.67 8.22 -8.31
N TYR A 370 24.55 7.24 -8.46
CA TYR A 370 24.35 6.10 -9.35
C TYR A 370 24.74 4.81 -8.61
N THR A 371 23.76 3.94 -8.35
CA THR A 371 23.93 2.81 -7.43
C THR A 371 23.76 1.46 -8.10
N TYR A 372 24.74 0.58 -7.90
CA TYR A 372 24.70 -0.83 -8.25
C TYR A 372 24.37 -1.70 -7.04
N THR A 373 23.39 -2.58 -7.18
CA THR A 373 23.04 -3.59 -6.16
C THR A 373 23.58 -4.96 -6.54
N LYS A 374 23.56 -5.91 -5.59
CA LYS A 374 23.98 -7.31 -5.82
C LYS A 374 23.24 -7.98 -6.98
N GLU A 375 21.99 -7.59 -7.22
CA GLU A 375 21.20 -8.11 -8.34
C GLU A 375 21.70 -7.62 -9.69
N MET A 376 22.29 -6.42 -9.75
CA MET A 376 22.84 -5.84 -10.98
C MET A 376 24.22 -6.42 -11.30
N TRP A 377 25.02 -6.72 -10.28
CA TRP A 377 26.34 -7.34 -10.40
C TRP A 377 26.40 -8.69 -9.67
N PRO A 378 25.76 -9.74 -10.22
CA PRO A 378 25.65 -11.03 -9.53
C PRO A 378 26.99 -11.76 -9.39
N THR A 379 28.00 -11.39 -10.18
CA THR A 379 29.35 -11.98 -10.18
C THR A 379 30.32 -11.25 -9.24
N ALA A 380 30.02 -10.01 -8.85
CA ALA A 380 30.88 -9.21 -7.99
C ALA A 380 30.77 -9.64 -6.51
N ASP A 381 31.90 -9.68 -5.81
CA ASP A 381 31.93 -9.96 -4.37
C ASP A 381 31.80 -8.68 -3.54
N PHE A 382 30.56 -8.30 -3.23
CA PHE A 382 30.25 -7.14 -2.38
C PHE A 382 30.68 -7.30 -0.91
N ASP A 383 31.20 -8.46 -0.49
CA ASP A 383 31.56 -8.77 0.90
C ASP A 383 30.43 -8.38 1.88
N LYS A 384 30.69 -7.42 2.78
CA LYS A 384 29.76 -6.93 3.80
C LYS A 384 28.79 -5.86 3.29
N TYR A 385 28.98 -5.32 2.09
CA TYR A 385 28.15 -4.24 1.56
C TYR A 385 26.90 -4.79 0.86
N SER A 386 25.81 -4.03 0.87
CA SER A 386 24.57 -4.36 0.12
C SER A 386 24.56 -3.76 -1.28
N ALA A 387 25.25 -2.63 -1.46
CA ALA A 387 25.30 -1.87 -2.70
C ALA A 387 26.56 -0.99 -2.77
N ILE A 388 26.89 -0.52 -3.97
CA ILE A 388 27.93 0.47 -4.24
C ILE A 388 27.28 1.64 -4.95
N SER A 389 27.57 2.86 -4.50
CA SER A 389 27.04 4.06 -5.14
C SER A 389 28.17 5.02 -5.52
N PHE A 390 28.19 5.41 -6.79
CA PHE A 390 29.01 6.51 -7.28
C PHE A 390 28.26 7.80 -6.98
N VAL A 391 28.86 8.65 -6.15
CA VAL A 391 28.24 9.90 -5.68
C VAL A 391 29.22 11.04 -5.80
N ASN A 392 28.76 12.27 -6.02
CA ASN A 392 29.61 13.44 -5.83
C ASN A 392 29.35 14.10 -4.47
N GLN A 393 30.21 15.06 -4.10
CA GLN A 393 30.09 15.76 -2.80
C GLN A 393 28.72 16.46 -2.66
N ARG A 394 28.21 17.05 -3.75
CA ARG A 394 26.93 17.75 -3.75
C ARG A 394 25.75 16.85 -3.36
N TRP A 395 25.71 15.61 -3.87
CA TRP A 395 24.69 14.65 -3.45
C TRP A 395 24.76 14.37 -1.95
N LEU A 396 25.97 14.14 -1.42
CA LEU A 396 26.19 13.91 0.00
C LEU A 396 25.69 15.09 0.86
N ASP A 397 25.95 16.32 0.42
CA ASP A 397 25.53 17.53 1.13
C ASP A 397 23.99 17.65 1.17
N LEU A 398 23.31 17.34 0.06
CA LEU A 398 21.83 17.36 -0.03
C LEU A 398 21.19 16.35 0.93
N VAL A 399 21.71 15.12 0.97
CA VAL A 399 21.10 14.03 1.77
C VAL A 399 21.49 14.08 3.25
N THR A 400 22.64 14.70 3.58
CA THR A 400 23.12 14.88 4.96
C THR A 400 22.72 16.22 5.58
N MET A 401 22.11 17.14 4.83
CA MET A 401 21.69 18.45 5.29
C MET A 401 20.93 18.40 6.63
N GLY A 402 21.38 19.19 7.61
CA GLY A 402 20.77 19.30 8.95
C GLY A 402 21.17 18.20 9.96
N THR A 403 22.05 17.26 9.61
CA THR A 403 22.62 16.31 10.57
C THR A 403 23.81 16.91 11.33
N LYS A 404 23.75 16.90 12.67
CA LYS A 404 24.78 17.51 13.55
C LYS A 404 26.00 16.60 13.82
N LYS A 405 25.97 15.35 13.38
CA LYS A 405 27.03 14.36 13.60
C LYS A 405 27.55 13.88 12.24
N PRO A 406 28.85 13.55 12.12
CA PRO A 406 29.36 12.91 10.91
C PRO A 406 28.61 11.59 10.69
N VAL A 407 27.92 11.50 9.56
CA VAL A 407 27.11 10.34 9.15
C VAL A 407 27.93 9.34 8.33
N LEU A 408 29.12 9.77 7.88
CA LEU A 408 30.02 9.04 6.99
C LEU A 408 31.39 8.88 7.63
N VAL A 409 32.02 7.73 7.38
CA VAL A 409 33.40 7.46 7.76
C VAL A 409 34.21 6.97 6.57
N PRO A 410 35.49 7.40 6.43
CA PRO A 410 36.36 6.91 5.37
C PRO A 410 36.63 5.41 5.46
N VAL A 411 36.67 4.76 4.30
CA VAL A 411 37.06 3.36 4.11
C VAL A 411 38.41 3.32 3.41
N SER A 412 39.36 2.64 4.02
CA SER A 412 40.66 2.38 3.41
C SER A 412 40.54 1.30 2.32
N HIS A 413 41.26 1.45 1.20
CA HIS A 413 41.21 0.50 0.07
C HIS A 413 41.47 -0.95 0.48
N ASN A 414 42.36 -1.18 1.46
CA ASN A 414 42.68 -2.51 1.99
C ASN A 414 41.53 -3.20 2.75
N LYS A 415 40.40 -2.51 2.96
CA LYS A 415 39.18 -3.07 3.58
C LYS A 415 38.09 -3.39 2.56
N ILE A 416 38.34 -3.17 1.27
CA ILE A 416 37.45 -3.50 0.17
C ILE A 416 38.00 -4.78 -0.47
N SER A 417 37.14 -5.73 -0.82
CA SER A 417 37.55 -6.98 -1.47
C SER A 417 38.19 -6.70 -2.83
N GLU A 418 39.22 -7.46 -3.20
CA GLU A 418 39.92 -7.29 -4.48
C GLU A 418 38.98 -7.49 -5.66
N GLY A 419 38.03 -8.43 -5.56
CA GLY A 419 37.01 -8.65 -6.59
C GLY A 419 36.11 -7.43 -6.80
N LEU A 420 35.74 -6.72 -5.73
CA LEU A 420 34.91 -5.52 -5.84
C LEU A 420 35.68 -4.32 -6.37
N ILE A 421 36.96 -4.19 -5.99
CA ILE A 421 37.85 -3.18 -6.55
C ILE A 421 37.97 -3.37 -8.06
N HIS A 422 38.17 -4.61 -8.51
CA HIS A 422 38.30 -4.93 -9.93
C HIS A 422 37.03 -4.56 -10.71
N GLU A 423 35.85 -4.92 -10.21
CA GLU A 423 34.56 -4.59 -10.85
C GLU A 423 34.32 -3.08 -10.88
N ILE A 424 34.67 -2.35 -9.81
CA ILE A 424 34.59 -0.88 -9.79
C ILE A 424 35.54 -0.28 -10.84
N GLN A 425 36.75 -0.83 -11.00
CA GLN A 425 37.71 -0.38 -12.00
C GLN A 425 37.21 -0.62 -13.41
N GLU A 426 36.73 -1.83 -13.72
CA GLU A 426 36.16 -2.16 -15.03
C GLU A 426 34.98 -1.24 -15.37
N GLU A 427 34.09 -0.98 -14.40
CA GLU A 427 32.96 -0.08 -14.61
C GLU A 427 33.43 1.36 -14.86
N ILE A 428 34.38 1.88 -14.07
CA ILE A 428 34.94 3.22 -14.30
C ILE A 428 35.60 3.30 -15.67
N ASP A 429 36.34 2.27 -16.10
CA ASP A 429 36.98 2.24 -17.42
C ASP A 429 35.96 2.32 -18.55
N ILE A 430 34.78 1.70 -18.40
CA ILE A 430 33.69 1.76 -19.37
C ILE A 430 33.02 3.14 -19.37
N LEU A 431 32.76 3.69 -18.18
CA LEU A 431 32.00 4.93 -18.00
C LEU A 431 32.83 6.19 -18.24
N SER A 432 34.15 6.10 -18.07
CA SER A 432 35.06 7.24 -18.08
C SER A 432 35.44 7.75 -19.46
N ARG A 433 35.95 8.98 -19.48
CA ARG A 433 36.50 9.60 -20.69
C ARG A 433 37.91 9.05 -20.97
N GLU A 434 38.22 8.72 -22.22
CA GLU A 434 39.46 8.01 -22.65
C GLU A 434 40.78 8.63 -22.13
N MET A 435 40.80 9.93 -21.82
CA MET A 435 41.99 10.65 -21.37
C MET A 435 42.35 10.37 -19.88
N HIS A 436 41.47 9.76 -19.09
CA HIS A 436 41.62 9.62 -17.63
C HIS A 436 41.44 8.20 -17.06
N SER A 437 41.16 7.20 -17.88
CA SER A 437 40.84 5.81 -17.45
C SER A 437 41.90 5.19 -16.53
N GLY A 438 43.20 5.45 -16.77
CA GLY A 438 44.28 4.82 -16.00
C GLY A 438 44.50 5.32 -14.55
N ASN A 439 44.00 6.50 -14.16
CA ASN A 439 44.31 7.13 -12.85
C ASN A 439 43.08 7.52 -12.02
N LEU A 440 41.85 7.41 -12.54
CA LEU A 440 40.63 7.88 -11.84
C LEU A 440 40.33 7.12 -10.55
N PHE A 441 40.57 5.82 -10.50
CA PHE A 441 40.34 5.00 -9.31
C PHE A 441 41.15 5.50 -8.10
N GLU A 442 42.38 5.99 -8.31
CA GLU A 442 43.23 6.50 -7.22
C GLU A 442 42.71 7.80 -6.60
N HIS A 443 41.86 8.54 -7.33
CA HIS A 443 41.28 9.80 -6.89
C HIS A 443 39.92 9.63 -6.21
N LEU A 444 39.33 8.43 -6.25
CA LEU A 444 38.07 8.14 -5.58
C LEU A 444 38.27 8.03 -4.07
N GLN A 445 37.45 8.76 -3.32
CA GLN A 445 37.37 8.59 -1.88
C GLN A 445 36.27 7.59 -1.55
N PHE A 446 36.62 6.53 -0.83
CA PHE A 446 35.62 5.56 -0.36
C PHE A 446 35.10 5.94 1.02
N LEU A 447 33.78 6.02 1.16
CA LEU A 447 33.08 6.30 2.41
C LEU A 447 32.06 5.19 2.70
N GLN A 448 31.70 5.02 3.96
CA GLN A 448 30.57 4.18 4.38
C GLN A 448 29.73 4.91 5.44
N PRO A 449 28.41 4.63 5.55
CA PRO A 449 27.58 5.12 6.65
C PRO A 449 28.12 4.69 8.02
N VAL A 450 27.95 5.55 9.03
CA VAL A 450 28.15 5.18 10.45
C VAL A 450 27.07 4.20 10.87
N GLU A 451 27.42 3.23 11.73
CA GLU A 451 26.49 2.22 12.23
C GLU A 451 25.18 2.84 12.77
N GLY A 452 24.05 2.35 12.27
CA GLY A 452 22.70 2.86 12.59
C GLY A 452 22.24 4.06 11.77
N SER A 453 23.07 4.58 10.86
CA SER A 453 22.69 5.62 9.90
C SER A 453 22.42 5.01 8.53
N ARG A 454 21.32 5.42 7.89
CA ARG A 454 20.95 4.99 6.54
C ARG A 454 21.01 6.19 5.61
N LEU A 455 21.74 6.05 4.52
CA LEU A 455 21.85 7.10 3.51
C LEU A 455 21.02 6.75 2.28
N PRO A 456 20.23 7.70 1.75
CA PRO A 456 19.55 7.52 0.48
C PRO A 456 20.55 7.65 -0.66
N VAL A 457 20.49 6.70 -1.60
CA VAL A 457 21.22 6.75 -2.87
C VAL A 457 20.27 6.40 -4.00
N ALA A 458 20.39 7.06 -5.15
CA ALA A 458 19.53 6.79 -6.30
C ALA A 458 19.97 5.50 -7.01
N GLN A 459 19.00 4.64 -7.34
CA GLN A 459 19.26 3.38 -8.05
C GLN A 459 19.74 3.66 -9.48
N GLY A 460 20.79 2.97 -9.93
CA GLY A 460 21.33 3.13 -11.29
C GLY A 460 20.33 2.70 -12.36
N GLY A 461 20.14 3.54 -13.38
CA GLY A 461 19.19 3.28 -14.48
C GLY A 461 17.72 3.45 -14.11
N GLY A 462 17.44 4.00 -12.92
CA GLY A 462 16.10 4.15 -12.36
C GLY A 462 16.08 5.07 -11.15
N GLY A 463 16.61 6.30 -11.30
CA GLY A 463 16.78 7.30 -10.23
C GLY A 463 15.49 7.83 -9.60
N GLU A 464 14.33 7.35 -10.04
CA GLU A 464 13.01 7.56 -9.41
C GLU A 464 12.88 6.81 -8.06
N HIS A 465 13.80 5.88 -7.76
CA HIS A 465 13.83 5.13 -6.51
C HIS A 465 15.10 5.41 -5.69
N LEU A 466 14.91 5.68 -4.40
CA LEU A 466 15.99 5.79 -3.43
C LEU A 466 16.20 4.47 -2.69
N HIS A 467 17.41 3.94 -2.76
CA HIS A 467 17.85 2.83 -1.94
C HIS A 467 18.37 3.33 -0.59
N PHE A 468 17.87 2.77 0.51
CA PHE A 468 18.24 3.12 1.88
C PHE A 468 18.97 1.96 2.57
N GLY A 469 20.30 1.97 2.50
CA GLY A 469 21.16 0.99 3.17
C GLY A 469 21.97 1.61 4.31
N ASP A 470 22.25 0.82 5.34
CA ASP A 470 23.22 1.12 6.40
C ASP A 470 24.62 0.53 6.11
N ASP A 471 24.73 -0.23 5.02
CA ASP A 471 25.89 -1.01 4.57
C ASP A 471 26.22 -0.74 3.09
N ILE A 472 26.20 0.54 2.67
CA ILE A 472 26.52 0.97 1.30
C ILE A 472 27.97 1.45 1.23
N LEU A 473 28.72 1.01 0.21
CA LEU A 473 30.02 1.59 -0.12
C LEU A 473 29.80 2.78 -1.06
N LEU A 474 30.22 3.97 -0.65
CA LEU A 474 30.14 5.19 -1.45
C LEU A 474 31.49 5.46 -2.09
N ALA A 475 31.53 5.50 -3.42
CA ALA A 475 32.69 5.93 -4.18
C ALA A 475 32.48 7.40 -4.56
N VAL A 476 33.17 8.30 -3.88
CA VAL A 476 33.03 9.74 -4.10
C VAL A 476 33.81 10.15 -5.34
N VAL A 477 33.07 10.52 -6.37
CA VAL A 477 33.56 11.05 -7.64
C VAL A 477 33.89 12.54 -7.45
N PRO A 478 35.15 12.98 -7.62
CA PRO A 478 35.56 14.36 -7.41
C PRO A 478 34.87 15.32 -8.38
N SER A 479 34.85 14.95 -9.67
CA SER A 479 34.13 15.69 -10.70
C SER A 479 33.40 14.77 -11.67
N PRO A 480 32.05 14.83 -11.77
CA PRO A 480 31.32 14.08 -12.78
C PRO A 480 31.78 14.38 -14.20
N TYR A 481 32.00 15.66 -14.55
CA TYR A 481 32.38 16.05 -15.91
C TYR A 481 33.76 15.52 -16.31
N GLU A 482 34.76 15.66 -15.43
CA GLU A 482 36.12 15.19 -15.72
C GLU A 482 36.21 13.66 -15.73
N THR A 483 35.36 12.99 -14.94
CA THR A 483 35.37 11.53 -14.81
C THR A 483 34.66 10.85 -15.98
N PHE A 484 33.42 11.23 -16.26
CA PHE A 484 32.55 10.51 -17.18
C PHE A 484 32.55 11.11 -18.59
N LYS A 485 32.44 10.25 -19.61
CA LYS A 485 32.24 10.68 -21.00
C LYS A 485 30.85 11.27 -21.21
N ASP A 486 30.68 12.07 -22.25
CA ASP A 486 29.44 12.82 -22.52
C ASP A 486 28.20 11.92 -22.67
N SER A 487 28.35 10.75 -23.31
CA SER A 487 27.27 9.75 -23.42
C SER A 487 26.86 9.16 -22.07
N THR A 488 27.83 8.91 -21.19
CA THR A 488 27.55 8.45 -19.81
C THR A 488 26.80 9.53 -19.03
N LEU A 489 27.25 10.79 -19.11
CA LEU A 489 26.59 11.91 -18.44
C LEU A 489 25.14 12.05 -18.92
N THR A 490 24.94 11.99 -20.24
CA THR A 490 23.61 12.06 -20.87
C THR A 490 22.70 10.93 -20.40
N SER A 491 23.22 9.69 -20.35
CA SER A 491 22.50 8.52 -19.82
C SER A 491 22.17 8.66 -18.33
N MET A 492 23.09 9.16 -17.51
CA MET A 492 22.85 9.38 -16.08
C MET A 492 21.84 10.50 -15.82
N ILE A 493 21.80 11.54 -16.65
CA ILE A 493 20.76 12.57 -16.60
C ILE A 493 19.41 11.96 -16.98
N SER A 494 19.34 11.19 -18.08
CA SER A 494 18.08 10.62 -18.57
C SER A 494 17.46 9.61 -17.60
N SER A 495 18.29 8.94 -16.81
CA SER A 495 17.89 7.99 -15.77
C SER A 495 17.70 8.63 -14.39
N ASN A 496 17.71 9.97 -14.28
CA ASN A 496 17.56 10.72 -13.02
C ASN A 496 18.64 10.43 -11.97
N ASN A 497 19.82 9.95 -12.40
CA ASN A 497 20.98 9.72 -11.54
C ASN A 497 21.89 10.96 -11.43
N ILE A 498 21.85 11.86 -12.40
CA ILE A 498 22.37 13.24 -12.31
C ILE A 498 21.20 14.20 -12.21
N VAL A 499 21.23 15.05 -11.19
CA VAL A 499 20.19 16.03 -10.90
C VAL A 499 20.81 17.41 -10.69
N PHE A 500 20.06 18.44 -11.05
CA PHE A 500 20.45 19.83 -10.97
C PHE A 500 19.67 20.54 -9.86
N THR A 501 20.18 21.64 -9.33
CA THR A 501 19.49 22.45 -8.32
C THR A 501 18.72 23.59 -8.98
N GLY A 502 17.41 23.64 -8.78
CA GLY A 502 16.54 24.76 -9.15
C GLY A 502 16.15 24.79 -10.64
N VAL A 503 14.85 24.90 -10.91
CA VAL A 503 14.32 24.95 -12.29
C VAL A 503 14.88 26.12 -13.07
N THR A 504 14.77 27.35 -12.56
CA THR A 504 15.17 28.55 -13.30
C THR A 504 16.66 28.55 -13.64
N ALA A 505 17.51 28.13 -12.70
CA ALA A 505 18.94 28.04 -12.93
C ALA A 505 19.28 26.99 -13.99
N THR A 506 18.59 25.85 -13.96
CA THR A 506 18.80 24.76 -14.94
C THR A 506 18.28 25.14 -16.31
N GLN A 507 17.17 25.90 -16.40
CA GLN A 507 16.67 26.45 -17.66
C GLN A 507 17.65 27.45 -18.27
N GLN A 508 18.24 28.34 -17.46
CA GLN A 508 19.28 29.25 -17.91
C GLN A 508 20.52 28.52 -18.41
N LEU A 509 20.90 27.40 -17.77
CA LEU A 509 21.98 26.54 -18.25
C LEU A 509 21.64 25.94 -19.62
N LEU A 510 20.42 25.45 -19.83
CA LEU A 510 20.00 24.95 -21.14
C LEU A 510 20.08 26.06 -22.21
N GLU A 511 19.56 27.25 -21.93
CA GLU A 511 19.63 28.40 -22.84
C GLU A 511 21.08 28.80 -23.16
N GLN A 512 21.95 28.87 -22.14
CA GLN A 512 23.37 29.22 -22.31
C GLN A 512 24.11 28.26 -23.23
N HIS A 513 23.77 26.97 -23.17
CA HIS A 513 24.41 25.93 -23.98
C HIS A 513 23.65 25.62 -25.28
N SER A 514 22.72 26.48 -25.70
CA SER A 514 21.94 26.28 -26.94
C SER A 514 21.14 24.96 -26.95
N LEU A 515 20.71 24.53 -25.77
CA LEU A 515 19.90 23.34 -25.50
C LEU A 515 18.42 23.69 -25.25
N ASP A 516 18.05 24.97 -25.36
CA ASP A 516 16.65 25.39 -25.36
C ASP A 516 15.97 25.04 -26.67
N VAL A 517 14.63 24.96 -26.64
CA VAL A 517 13.83 24.50 -27.78
C VAL A 517 14.12 25.30 -29.04
N GLN A 518 14.32 26.62 -28.95
CA GLN A 518 14.54 27.43 -30.15
C GLN A 518 15.91 27.15 -30.76
N ALA A 519 16.95 27.10 -29.93
CA ALA A 519 18.30 26.78 -30.39
C ALA A 519 18.40 25.36 -30.97
N LEU A 520 17.72 24.36 -30.38
CA LEU A 520 17.69 23.00 -30.93
C LEU A 520 17.06 22.96 -32.33
N ARG A 521 15.96 23.69 -32.53
CA ARG A 521 15.30 23.80 -33.84
C ARG A 521 16.20 24.47 -34.88
N ASP A 522 16.96 25.50 -34.48
CA ASP A 522 17.94 26.17 -35.34
C ASP A 522 19.07 25.22 -35.76
N HIS A 523 19.37 24.20 -34.95
CA HIS A 523 20.33 23.12 -35.27
C HIS A 523 19.68 21.91 -35.98
N GLY A 524 18.39 21.99 -36.34
CA GLY A 524 17.67 20.93 -37.03
C GLY A 524 17.32 19.73 -36.15
N ILE A 525 17.33 19.90 -34.83
CA ILE A 525 16.90 18.91 -33.84
C ILE A 525 15.44 19.17 -33.51
N ASN A 526 14.60 18.14 -33.62
CA ASN A 526 13.17 18.26 -33.36
C ASN A 526 12.79 17.89 -31.92
N GLY A 527 13.69 17.24 -31.20
CA GLY A 527 13.55 16.92 -29.80
C GLY A 527 13.63 18.13 -28.87
N GLU A 528 13.21 17.91 -27.62
CA GLU A 528 13.14 18.95 -26.60
C GLU A 528 13.70 18.46 -25.26
N LEU A 529 14.43 19.34 -24.56
CA LEU A 529 14.95 19.08 -23.22
C LEU A 529 14.12 19.83 -22.22
N LYS A 530 13.67 19.12 -21.17
CA LYS A 530 12.79 19.71 -20.17
C LYS A 530 13.24 19.42 -18.76
N VAL A 531 13.27 20.48 -17.96
CA VAL A 531 13.61 20.44 -16.55
C VAL A 531 12.39 20.05 -15.72
N VAL A 532 12.49 18.97 -14.94
CA VAL A 532 11.41 18.45 -14.09
C VAL A 532 11.90 18.06 -12.71
N TYR A 533 11.03 18.12 -11.71
CA TYR A 533 11.40 17.86 -10.33
C TYR A 533 11.45 16.37 -10.01
N ILE A 534 12.54 15.94 -9.38
CA ILE A 534 12.74 14.51 -9.07
C ILE A 534 11.89 14.02 -7.88
N ALA A 535 11.50 14.93 -6.99
CA ALA A 535 10.74 14.59 -5.79
C ALA A 535 9.26 14.28 -6.07
N GLU A 536 8.74 14.65 -7.24
CA GLU A 536 7.33 14.50 -7.63
C GLU A 536 6.87 13.04 -7.53
N GLU A 537 7.58 12.15 -8.20
CA GLU A 537 7.23 10.74 -8.30
C GLU A 537 7.49 9.98 -6.99
N GLY A 538 8.61 10.28 -6.34
CA GLY A 538 9.00 9.68 -5.06
C GLY A 538 8.04 9.98 -3.91
N ILE A 539 7.53 11.22 -3.80
CA ILE A 539 6.55 11.59 -2.77
C ILE A 539 5.21 10.87 -3.02
N LEU A 540 4.74 10.83 -4.26
CA LEU A 540 3.48 10.20 -4.62
C LEU A 540 3.47 8.70 -4.29
N GLN A 541 4.51 7.98 -4.70
CA GLN A 541 4.64 6.55 -4.41
C GLN A 541 4.70 6.28 -2.89
N ALA A 542 5.50 7.05 -2.15
CA ALA A 542 5.65 6.85 -0.71
C ALA A 542 4.35 7.11 0.09
N GLN A 543 3.53 8.06 -0.35
CA GLN A 543 2.20 8.33 0.25
C GLN A 543 1.23 7.15 0.08
N PHE A 544 1.13 6.55 -1.12
CA PHE A 544 0.28 5.36 -1.33
C PHE A 544 0.71 4.20 -0.46
N ALA A 545 2.02 4.09 -0.25
CA ALA A 545 2.64 2.99 0.47
C ALA A 545 2.37 3.05 2.00
N ALA A 546 1.95 4.20 2.56
CA ALA A 546 1.56 4.36 3.97
C ALA A 546 0.16 3.78 4.29
N TYR A 547 -0.80 3.87 3.37
CA TYR A 547 -2.16 3.34 3.56
C TYR A 547 -2.19 1.81 3.66
N PHE A 548 -1.34 1.13 2.88
CA PHE A 548 -1.19 -0.32 2.95
C PHE A 548 -0.78 -0.80 4.35
N VAL A 549 0.02 -0.01 5.07
CA VAL A 549 0.49 -0.39 6.40
C VAL A 549 -0.64 -0.34 7.43
N TRP A 550 -1.43 0.73 7.42
CA TRP A 550 -2.59 0.86 8.31
C TRP A 550 -3.60 -0.26 8.08
N LEU A 551 -3.87 -0.59 6.82
CA LEU A 551 -4.83 -1.62 6.46
C LEU A 551 -4.39 -3.02 6.91
N GLN A 552 -3.11 -3.36 6.75
CA GLN A 552 -2.59 -4.66 7.19
C GLN A 552 -2.64 -4.81 8.72
N ASN A 553 -2.30 -3.76 9.46
CA ASN A 553 -2.35 -3.77 10.93
C ASN A 553 -3.80 -3.93 11.45
N LEU A 554 -4.76 -3.20 10.88
CA LEU A 554 -6.18 -3.33 11.24
C LEU A 554 -6.73 -4.72 10.90
N SER A 555 -6.32 -5.29 9.77
CA SER A 555 -6.71 -6.65 9.37
C SER A 555 -6.18 -7.72 10.32
N LEU A 556 -4.94 -7.59 10.77
CA LEU A 556 -4.35 -8.50 11.76
C LEU A 556 -5.13 -8.46 13.07
N ILE A 557 -5.50 -7.26 13.56
CA ILE A 557 -6.33 -7.10 14.76
C ILE A 557 -7.68 -7.81 14.57
N ALA A 558 -8.34 -7.62 13.42
CA ALA A 558 -9.60 -8.29 13.12
C ALA A 558 -9.47 -9.83 13.08
N LEU A 559 -8.39 -10.34 12.50
CA LEU A 559 -8.09 -11.78 12.47
C LEU A 559 -7.85 -12.35 13.88
N VAL A 560 -7.11 -11.63 14.73
CA VAL A 560 -6.89 -12.02 16.13
C VAL A 560 -8.20 -12.10 16.90
N ILE A 561 -9.11 -11.12 16.70
CA ILE A 561 -10.45 -11.15 17.30
C ILE A 561 -11.26 -12.34 16.76
N ALA A 562 -11.27 -12.55 15.43
CA ALA A 562 -11.98 -13.66 14.80
C ALA A 562 -11.52 -15.02 15.35
N PHE A 563 -10.20 -15.21 15.41
CA PHE A 563 -9.58 -16.44 15.95
C PHE A 563 -9.91 -16.64 17.44
N SER A 564 -9.87 -15.57 18.24
CA SER A 564 -10.25 -15.62 19.66
C SER A 564 -11.70 -16.07 19.84
N VAL A 565 -12.61 -15.51 19.04
CA VAL A 565 -14.04 -15.88 19.05
C VAL A 565 -14.23 -17.32 18.58
N ALA A 566 -13.61 -17.73 17.47
CA ALA A 566 -13.67 -19.09 16.94
C ALA A 566 -13.18 -20.13 17.97
N THR A 567 -12.05 -19.84 18.63
CA THR A 567 -11.47 -20.69 19.68
C THR A 567 -12.38 -20.79 20.90
N ALA A 568 -12.97 -19.67 21.34
CA ALA A 568 -13.93 -19.67 22.44
C ALA A 568 -15.18 -20.51 22.12
N ILE A 569 -15.72 -20.42 20.90
CA ILE A 569 -16.88 -21.21 20.46
C ILE A 569 -16.55 -22.69 20.38
N SER A 570 -15.40 -23.04 19.78
CA SER A 570 -14.93 -24.42 19.69
C SER A 570 -14.73 -25.03 21.08
N GLY A 571 -14.15 -24.27 22.02
CA GLY A 571 -14.04 -24.62 23.42
C GLY A 571 -15.40 -24.84 24.09
N LEU A 572 -16.38 -23.98 23.82
CA LEU A 572 -17.75 -24.07 24.35
C LEU A 572 -18.50 -25.29 23.82
N ILE A 573 -18.43 -25.55 22.52
CA ILE A 573 -19.05 -26.73 21.89
C ILE A 573 -18.41 -28.00 22.48
N THR A 574 -17.09 -28.03 22.63
CA THR A 574 -16.40 -29.19 23.20
C THR A 574 -16.75 -29.40 24.67
N ALA A 575 -16.82 -28.33 25.47
CA ALA A 575 -17.19 -28.38 26.88
C ALA A 575 -18.64 -28.87 27.09
N THR A 576 -19.59 -28.40 26.28
CA THR A 576 -21.00 -28.83 26.36
C THR A 576 -21.18 -30.29 25.95
N LEU A 577 -20.43 -30.77 24.94
CA LEU A 577 -20.46 -32.18 24.53
C LEU A 577 -19.87 -33.11 25.60
N GLN A 578 -18.87 -32.66 26.34
CA GLN A 578 -18.20 -33.45 27.37
C GLN A 578 -18.75 -33.20 28.78
N ALA A 579 -19.76 -32.33 28.95
CA ALA A 579 -20.29 -31.95 30.26
C ALA A 579 -20.73 -33.15 31.11
N LYS A 580 -21.32 -34.19 30.49
CA LYS A 580 -21.73 -35.44 31.18
C LYS A 580 -20.56 -36.21 31.80
N ARG A 581 -19.35 -36.05 31.27
CA ARG A 581 -18.12 -36.66 31.77
C ARG A 581 -17.37 -35.72 32.71
N ASP A 582 -17.23 -34.46 32.32
CA ASP A 582 -16.41 -33.48 33.03
C ASP A 582 -17.01 -33.10 34.39
N PHE A 583 -18.35 -33.11 34.52
CA PHE A 583 -19.05 -32.78 35.75
C PHE A 583 -18.80 -33.80 36.89
N PRO A 584 -19.02 -35.13 36.70
CA PRO A 584 -18.66 -36.13 37.71
C PRO A 584 -17.16 -36.15 38.06
N LEU A 585 -16.27 -36.02 37.07
CA LEU A 585 -14.82 -36.01 37.31
C LEU A 585 -14.40 -34.83 38.19
N ARG A 586 -15.03 -33.67 38.01
CA ARG A 586 -14.77 -32.49 38.84
C ARG A 586 -15.31 -32.65 40.26
N LEU A 587 -16.51 -33.23 40.41
CA LEU A 587 -17.08 -33.56 41.73
C LEU A 587 -16.22 -34.60 42.47
N ALA A 588 -15.62 -35.55 41.75
CA ALA A 588 -14.66 -36.51 42.29
C ALA A 588 -13.28 -35.92 42.64
N GLY A 589 -13.15 -34.59 42.69
CA GLY A 589 -11.93 -33.90 43.13
C GLY A 589 -10.83 -33.75 42.08
N ARG A 590 -11.01 -34.19 40.81
CA ARG A 590 -9.98 -33.97 39.78
C ARG A 590 -9.81 -32.49 39.47
N SER A 591 -8.57 -32.08 39.26
CA SER A 591 -8.22 -30.71 38.84
C SER A 591 -8.64 -30.46 37.39
N TRP A 592 -8.92 -29.18 37.06
CA TRP A 592 -9.24 -28.78 35.69
C TRP A 592 -8.14 -29.17 34.70
N MET A 593 -6.88 -29.03 35.09
CA MET A 593 -5.71 -29.43 34.29
C MET A 593 -5.85 -30.87 33.80
N ARG A 594 -6.14 -31.82 34.71
CA ARG A 594 -6.22 -33.26 34.38
C ARG A 594 -7.46 -33.63 33.56
N ILE A 595 -8.55 -32.86 33.68
CA ILE A 595 -9.77 -33.03 32.86
C ILE A 595 -9.54 -32.52 31.43
N LEU A 596 -8.81 -31.41 31.29
CA LEU A 596 -8.57 -30.71 30.02
C LEU A 596 -7.38 -31.26 29.22
N GLN A 597 -6.42 -31.91 29.89
CA GLN A 597 -5.12 -32.29 29.31
C GLN A 597 -5.23 -33.02 27.97
N SER A 598 -6.04 -34.08 27.89
CA SER A 598 -6.13 -34.92 26.69
C SER A 598 -6.69 -34.18 25.47
N ARG A 599 -7.60 -33.22 25.67
CA ARG A 599 -8.21 -32.47 24.55
C ARG A 599 -7.36 -31.28 24.13
N VAL A 600 -6.83 -30.54 25.10
CA VAL A 600 -5.95 -29.40 24.85
C VAL A 600 -4.67 -29.89 24.16
N ALA A 601 -4.10 -31.02 24.57
CA ALA A 601 -2.90 -31.58 23.93
C ALA A 601 -3.09 -31.89 22.44
N LYS A 602 -4.27 -32.36 22.02
CA LYS A 602 -4.55 -32.64 20.61
C LYS A 602 -4.62 -31.35 19.79
N GLU A 603 -5.31 -30.32 20.30
CA GLU A 603 -5.41 -29.03 19.62
C GLU A 603 -4.06 -28.31 19.59
N LEU A 604 -3.27 -28.38 20.66
CA LEU A 604 -1.91 -27.83 20.70
C LEU A 604 -0.99 -28.53 19.70
N LEU A 605 -1.07 -29.86 19.58
CA LEU A 605 -0.26 -30.61 18.61
C LEU A 605 -0.59 -30.18 17.17
N VAL A 606 -1.88 -30.10 16.83
CA VAL A 606 -2.30 -29.61 15.51
C VAL A 606 -1.86 -28.17 15.28
N GLY A 607 -1.99 -27.30 16.30
CA GLY A 607 -1.50 -25.93 16.26
C GLY A 607 0.01 -25.85 16.01
N ILE A 608 0.81 -26.67 16.69
CA ILE A 608 2.27 -26.73 16.48
C ILE A 608 2.60 -27.17 15.05
N VAL A 609 1.93 -28.19 14.52
CA VAL A 609 2.14 -28.63 13.12
C VAL A 609 1.83 -27.50 12.14
N ILE A 610 0.72 -26.78 12.33
CA ILE A 610 0.37 -25.61 11.51
C ILE A 610 1.45 -24.53 11.60
N VAL A 611 1.94 -24.22 12.80
CA VAL A 611 3.00 -23.22 13.00
C VAL A 611 4.28 -23.63 12.27
N VAL A 612 4.69 -24.90 12.36
CA VAL A 612 5.88 -25.41 11.64
C VAL A 612 5.72 -25.24 10.13
N ILE A 613 4.56 -25.60 9.56
CA ILE A 613 4.28 -25.43 8.12
C ILE A 613 4.35 -23.95 7.73
N VAL A 614 3.71 -23.06 8.50
CA VAL A 614 3.72 -21.63 8.18
C VAL A 614 5.13 -21.05 8.30
N VAL A 615 5.89 -21.42 9.34
CA VAL A 615 7.29 -20.98 9.52
C VAL A 615 8.19 -21.44 8.37
N MET A 616 7.99 -22.65 7.83
CA MET A 616 8.74 -23.12 6.66
C MET A 616 8.46 -22.32 5.37
N LEU A 617 7.29 -21.68 5.27
CA LEU A 617 6.90 -20.84 4.14
C LEU A 617 7.28 -19.36 4.32
N GLN A 618 7.86 -19.00 5.47
CA GLN A 618 8.12 -17.62 5.88
C GLN A 618 9.59 -17.21 5.69
N ARG A 619 9.84 -15.91 5.47
CA ARG A 619 11.21 -15.37 5.36
C ARG A 619 11.93 -15.38 6.72
N PRO A 620 13.26 -15.62 6.79
CA PRO A 620 14.00 -15.79 8.04
C PRO A 620 13.85 -14.62 9.04
N HIS A 621 13.85 -13.40 8.52
CA HIS A 621 13.78 -12.16 9.31
C HIS A 621 12.41 -11.92 9.97
N ALA A 622 11.38 -12.68 9.60
CA ALA A 622 10.02 -12.54 10.12
C ALA A 622 9.63 -13.64 11.12
N ILE A 623 10.48 -14.64 11.36
CA ILE A 623 10.16 -15.80 12.20
C ILE A 623 9.81 -15.38 13.65
N GLY A 624 10.49 -14.36 14.19
CA GLY A 624 10.27 -13.89 15.56
C GLY A 624 8.83 -13.44 15.84
N ILE A 625 8.22 -12.65 14.93
CA ILE A 625 6.85 -12.17 15.13
C ILE A 625 5.82 -13.28 14.89
N VAL A 626 6.12 -14.20 13.97
CA VAL A 626 5.29 -15.39 13.70
C VAL A 626 5.24 -16.27 14.95
N LEU A 627 6.38 -16.51 15.60
CA LEU A 627 6.46 -17.28 16.83
C LEU A 627 5.73 -16.60 18.00
N LEU A 628 5.83 -15.27 18.14
CA LEU A 628 5.09 -14.53 19.16
C LEU A 628 3.57 -14.64 18.96
N THR A 629 3.12 -14.50 17.72
CA THR A 629 1.70 -14.64 17.35
C THR A 629 1.21 -16.08 17.53
N ALA A 630 2.03 -17.06 17.17
CA ALA A 630 1.79 -18.47 17.41
C ALA A 630 1.70 -18.79 18.92
N ALA A 631 2.59 -18.22 19.74
CA ALA A 631 2.56 -18.40 21.19
C ALA A 631 1.26 -17.86 21.79
N TYR A 632 0.81 -16.67 21.37
CA TYR A 632 -0.51 -16.16 21.73
C TYR A 632 -1.61 -17.15 21.34
N GLY A 633 -1.59 -17.66 20.10
CA GLY A 633 -2.63 -18.56 19.64
C GLY A 633 -2.64 -19.92 20.33
N LEU A 634 -1.48 -20.44 20.70
CA LEU A 634 -1.36 -21.67 21.51
C LEU A 634 -1.77 -21.44 22.97
N LEU A 635 -1.62 -20.22 23.52
CA LEU A 635 -2.05 -19.86 24.88
C LEU A 635 -3.57 -19.63 24.99
N ILE A 636 -4.20 -19.05 23.97
CA ILE A 636 -5.63 -18.74 24.04
C ILE A 636 -6.52 -19.99 23.97
N VAL A 637 -6.04 -21.07 23.34
CA VAL A 637 -6.72 -22.38 23.28
C VAL A 637 -6.99 -22.96 24.69
N PRO A 638 -5.99 -23.22 25.55
CA PRO A 638 -6.23 -23.76 26.89
C PRO A 638 -7.06 -22.82 27.77
N LEU A 639 -6.85 -21.50 27.67
CA LEU A 639 -7.64 -20.51 28.40
C LEU A 639 -9.12 -20.56 28.02
N SER A 640 -9.42 -20.61 26.72
CA SER A 640 -10.78 -20.71 26.20
C SER A 640 -11.47 -22.00 26.67
N HIS A 641 -10.76 -23.13 26.62
CA HIS A 641 -11.26 -24.42 27.11
C HIS A 641 -11.55 -24.41 28.62
N LEU A 642 -10.69 -23.76 29.41
CA LEU A 642 -10.86 -23.64 30.85
C LEU A 642 -12.07 -22.76 31.21
N LEU A 643 -12.21 -21.61 30.56
CA LEU A 643 -13.36 -20.71 30.75
C LEU A 643 -14.67 -21.38 30.33
N ALA A 644 -14.68 -22.06 29.18
CA ALA A 644 -15.85 -22.77 28.67
C ALA A 644 -16.34 -23.88 29.62
N VAL A 645 -15.43 -24.65 30.21
CA VAL A 645 -15.81 -25.73 31.13
C VAL A 645 -16.27 -25.19 32.48
N ARG A 646 -15.61 -24.14 33.02
CA ARG A 646 -16.10 -23.46 34.23
C ARG A 646 -17.51 -22.93 34.03
N TRP A 647 -17.77 -22.35 32.86
CA TRP A 647 -19.09 -21.86 32.50
C TRP A 647 -20.13 -22.99 32.42
N CYS A 648 -19.81 -24.10 31.73
CA CYS A 648 -20.70 -25.26 31.65
C CYS A 648 -20.96 -25.89 33.03
N PHE A 649 -19.92 -26.02 33.86
CA PHE A 649 -20.02 -26.58 35.21
C PHE A 649 -20.95 -25.74 36.10
N ASN A 650 -20.78 -24.43 36.09
CA ASN A 650 -21.66 -23.50 36.81
C ASN A 650 -23.10 -23.53 36.28
N GLY A 651 -23.27 -23.71 34.96
CA GLY A 651 -24.57 -23.83 34.33
C GLY A 651 -25.33 -25.09 34.75
N VAL A 652 -24.65 -26.24 34.77
CA VAL A 652 -25.21 -27.52 35.24
C VAL A 652 -25.53 -27.46 36.73
N SER A 653 -24.62 -26.90 37.55
CA SER A 653 -24.84 -26.70 38.99
C SER A 653 -26.08 -25.84 39.30
N LYS A 654 -26.35 -24.83 38.46
CA LYS A 654 -27.51 -23.94 38.59
C LYS A 654 -28.76 -24.41 37.80
N ARG A 655 -28.75 -25.61 37.21
CA ARG A 655 -29.81 -26.15 36.32
C ARG A 655 -30.19 -25.23 35.14
N ARG A 656 -29.22 -24.46 34.62
CA ARG A 656 -29.42 -23.50 33.51
C ARG A 656 -29.00 -24.03 32.14
N ILE A 657 -28.27 -25.14 32.11
CA ILE A 657 -27.83 -25.89 30.93
C ILE A 657 -28.27 -27.32 31.14
#